data_AF-A0AAW0KN50-F1
#
_entry.id   AF-A0AAW0KN50-F1
#
_cell.length_a   1.000
_cell.length_b   1.000
_cell.length_c   1.000
_cell.angle_alpha   90.00
_cell.angle_beta   90.00
_cell.angle_gamma   90.00
#
_symmetry.space_group_name_H-M   'P 1'
#
loop_
_entity.id
_entity.type
_entity.pdbx_description
1 polymer ?
#
loop_
_entity_poly.entity_id
_entity_poly.type
_entity_poly.pdbx_seq_one_letter_code
_entity_poly.pdbx_strand_id
1 'polypeptide(L)'
;MGLSLKVAECSLHAKTSVYQAINCRKHTAFLTDFGAVGDGKTLNTKVFNSAIRNLSRYASDGGAQLIVPPGKWLTGSFNLTSHFTLFLESGAVILGTQDESQWPPLPVLPSYGVGRDAPAGRLSALIFGTNLTDVVITGNNGTIDGQGSIWWEKYRAGKLKLTRPYMIEIMYSNQIQISNLTLLDSPSWFVHPIYSSDILVTGLTILASVDSANTDGVDPDSCSNVRIEDCYIVSGDDCIAVKSGWDQYGIKVGIPSQHLFIRRLTCISPYSAAIALGSEMSGGIQDVRAEDITAIDTESAIRIKTAVGRGGYVKDIFARKLTLKNMKYVFRVAGNYKEHPSPNYDPKAIPQIKGINFREVVATNVTYAGKIYGITGDPFTGLCLSDMNISMNQKENEKPWNCTDIAGVTSNVTPKSCALLPEKKGVTCPFPSDKQPIEDVLSAIVILGLLSLRVAECRNNHHHHHHHLHNRVNGEYPAINCRKHSAVLTDFGAVVDGKTSNTKAFNAAIQNLSTYASDGGAQLIVPPAIVILGLQSLRVAECRNNHHHHHLHNRVNGEYPAINCRKHSAVLMDFGAVVDGKTSNTKAFNAAIQNLSTYTSDGGAQLLVPPGKWLTGSFNLTSHFTLFLHKDAVILGTQDESEWPLIPVLPSHGMGRDAPSGRLSSLIFCTNLTNVVITSNNGTIDGQGFTWWKKFRAGEYNVTRPYMIEIMYSDQIQISNLTLINSPSWFVHPIYSSNVLVKGLTILAPVDSPNTDGVNPVVGINMESNATIALGSEMSGGIQDVRAEDTTAIDTQSGVRIKTAVGRGAYVKDIYVRRMTLKTMKYVFWMAGNYNQHPDPFFIPKAIPEIKGINFRDVVAENVTYPGSLAGIQGDPFTGICISNATITLTEKPEELLWNCTDISGVTSNVTPKPCALLPEKQGLNCPFPENRLPIDDVQLKICSA
;
A
#
# COMPACT_ATOMS: atom_id res chain seq x y z
N MET A 1 35.91 10.57 -64.83
CA MET A 1 34.90 9.87 -64.01
C MET A 1 35.62 8.90 -63.08
N GLY A 2 35.04 8.61 -61.91
CA GLY A 2 35.63 7.74 -60.88
C GLY A 2 35.23 8.23 -59.49
N LEU A 3 34.29 7.55 -58.84
CA LEU A 3 33.76 7.98 -57.55
C LEU A 3 34.69 7.56 -56.40
N SER A 4 34.96 8.49 -55.49
CA SER A 4 35.54 8.19 -54.18
C SER A 4 34.42 7.72 -53.23
N LEU A 5 34.16 6.40 -53.18
CA LEU A 5 33.38 5.84 -52.06
C LEU A 5 34.20 5.93 -50.77
N LYS A 6 33.85 6.86 -49.89
CA LYS A 6 34.15 6.73 -48.46
C LYS A 6 33.06 5.87 -47.83
N VAL A 7 33.39 4.61 -47.52
CA VAL A 7 32.56 3.82 -46.59
C VAL A 7 32.81 4.37 -45.19
N ALA A 8 31.78 4.91 -44.56
CA ALA A 8 31.81 5.31 -43.16
C ALA A 8 31.24 4.17 -42.32
N GLU A 9 32.05 3.56 -41.46
CA GLU A 9 31.58 2.58 -40.49
C GLU A 9 30.83 3.28 -39.34
N CYS A 10 29.52 3.47 -39.51
CA CYS A 10 28.66 3.96 -38.45
C CYS A 10 28.44 2.89 -37.37
N SER A 11 29.35 2.82 -36.40
CA SER A 11 29.14 2.06 -35.16
C SER A 11 28.09 2.76 -34.29
N LEU A 12 26.82 2.38 -34.48
CA LEU A 12 25.72 2.73 -33.57
C LEU A 12 25.89 1.96 -32.26
N HIS A 13 26.63 2.57 -31.31
CA HIS A 13 26.60 2.15 -29.91
C HIS A 13 25.21 2.43 -29.33
N ALA A 14 24.33 1.42 -29.35
CA ALA A 14 23.05 1.47 -28.67
C ALA A 14 23.27 1.69 -27.16
N LYS A 15 22.69 2.78 -26.61
CA LYS A 15 22.77 3.05 -25.17
C LYS A 15 21.76 2.17 -24.44
N THR A 16 22.25 1.05 -23.93
CA THR A 16 21.46 0.14 -23.09
C THR A 16 20.90 0.88 -21.87
N SER A 17 19.57 1.01 -21.83
CA SER A 17 18.82 1.68 -20.78
C SER A 17 18.50 0.66 -19.70
N VAL A 18 19.46 0.44 -18.81
CA VAL A 18 19.38 -0.49 -17.66
C VAL A 18 18.50 0.10 -16.55
N TYR A 19 17.76 -0.70 -15.76
CA TYR A 19 16.76 -0.25 -14.76
C TYR A 19 16.28 -1.50 -13.89
N GLN A 20 15.09 -1.59 -13.25
CA GLN A 20 14.64 -2.80 -12.47
C GLN A 20 13.11 -3.03 -12.34
N ALA A 21 12.51 -4.24 -12.37
CA ALA A 21 11.07 -4.52 -12.76
C ALA A 21 10.29 -5.36 -11.74
N ILE A 22 9.42 -6.25 -12.25
CA ILE A 22 9.12 -7.59 -11.82
C ILE A 22 9.71 -8.79 -12.61
N ASN A 23 10.27 -8.77 -13.83
CA ASN A 23 11.12 -9.88 -14.40
C ASN A 23 11.78 -9.40 -15.68
N CYS A 24 12.86 -10.07 -16.12
CA CYS A 24 13.50 -9.71 -17.38
C CYS A 24 12.68 -10.08 -18.60
N ARG A 25 12.84 -9.24 -19.63
CA ARG A 25 12.33 -9.45 -20.99
C ARG A 25 13.44 -10.02 -21.81
N LYS A 26 13.08 -10.97 -22.65
CA LYS A 26 14.00 -11.63 -23.56
C LYS A 26 14.02 -10.94 -24.92
N HIS A 27 12.85 -10.56 -25.43
CA HIS A 27 12.67 -9.94 -26.74
C HIS A 27 12.43 -8.43 -26.61
N THR A 28 12.67 -7.65 -27.66
CA THR A 28 12.48 -6.17 -27.68
C THR A 28 12.18 -5.67 -29.09
N ALA A 29 11.33 -4.65 -29.19
CA ALA A 29 11.09 -3.82 -30.37
C ALA A 29 10.84 -2.36 -29.93
N PHE A 30 10.85 -1.41 -30.87
CA PHE A 30 10.40 -0.02 -30.69
C PHE A 30 9.03 0.20 -31.34
N LEU A 31 8.25 1.18 -30.87
CA LEU A 31 6.96 1.57 -31.45
C LEU A 31 7.10 2.07 -32.90
N THR A 32 8.25 2.65 -33.24
CA THR A 32 8.63 3.04 -34.60
C THR A 32 8.77 1.84 -35.54
N ASP A 33 9.12 0.65 -35.05
CA ASP A 33 9.29 -0.55 -35.88
C ASP A 33 7.95 -1.04 -36.45
N PHE A 34 6.84 -0.61 -35.85
CA PHE A 34 5.47 -0.84 -36.30
C PHE A 34 4.88 0.32 -37.12
N GLY A 35 5.69 1.35 -37.42
CA GLY A 35 5.33 2.49 -38.26
C GLY A 35 4.66 3.67 -37.54
N ALA A 36 4.89 3.83 -36.23
CA ALA A 36 4.38 4.98 -35.49
C ALA A 36 5.11 6.28 -35.82
N VAL A 37 4.43 7.41 -35.65
CA VAL A 37 4.97 8.75 -35.88
C VAL A 37 4.78 9.63 -34.64
N GLY A 38 5.90 10.15 -34.12
CA GLY A 38 5.98 10.96 -32.90
C GLY A 38 5.82 12.46 -33.11
N ASP A 39 4.90 12.90 -33.96
CA ASP A 39 4.70 14.31 -34.37
C ASP A 39 3.64 15.09 -33.56
N GLY A 40 2.92 14.41 -32.67
CA GLY A 40 1.79 14.94 -31.89
C GLY A 40 0.48 15.09 -32.65
N LYS A 41 0.38 14.53 -33.87
CA LYS A 41 -0.76 14.74 -34.79
C LYS A 41 -1.23 13.44 -35.45
N THR A 42 -0.30 12.54 -35.74
CA THR A 42 -0.57 11.23 -36.35
C THR A 42 -1.20 10.32 -35.30
N LEU A 43 -2.37 9.75 -35.61
CA LEU A 43 -3.12 8.90 -34.68
C LEU A 43 -2.56 7.47 -34.67
N ASN A 44 -1.73 7.19 -33.67
CA ASN A 44 -0.98 5.94 -33.51
C ASN A 44 -1.81 4.76 -32.94
N THR A 45 -3.10 4.93 -32.63
CA THR A 45 -3.96 3.91 -31.97
C THR A 45 -3.88 2.53 -32.64
N LYS A 46 -3.88 2.48 -33.98
CA LYS A 46 -3.75 1.23 -34.74
C LYS A 46 -2.36 0.62 -34.62
N VAL A 47 -1.32 1.44 -34.52
CA VAL A 47 0.08 1.00 -34.39
C VAL A 47 0.32 0.41 -33.01
N PHE A 48 -0.10 1.08 -31.93
CA PHE A 48 -0.05 0.53 -30.58
C PHE A 48 -0.74 -0.85 -30.54
N ASN A 49 -2.03 -0.94 -30.90
CA ASN A 49 -2.77 -2.21 -30.89
C ASN A 49 -2.15 -3.31 -31.79
N SER A 50 -1.49 -2.94 -32.89
CA SER A 50 -0.78 -3.90 -33.77
C SER A 50 0.53 -4.39 -33.16
N ALA A 51 1.33 -3.47 -32.60
CA ALA A 51 2.56 -3.78 -31.91
C ALA A 51 2.30 -4.69 -30.70
N ILE A 52 1.30 -4.34 -29.89
CA ILE A 52 0.87 -5.13 -28.75
C ILE A 52 0.46 -6.55 -29.15
N ARG A 53 -0.41 -6.68 -30.15
CA ARG A 53 -0.81 -8.01 -30.64
C ARG A 53 0.33 -8.79 -31.28
N ASN A 54 1.27 -8.11 -31.94
CA ASN A 54 2.43 -8.79 -32.52
C ASN A 54 3.32 -9.37 -31.42
N LEU A 55 3.52 -8.61 -30.36
CA LEU A 55 4.45 -8.95 -29.30
C LEU A 55 3.77 -9.80 -28.20
N SER A 56 2.43 -9.90 -28.17
CA SER A 56 1.70 -10.80 -27.26
C SER A 56 2.03 -12.29 -27.44
N ARG A 57 2.54 -12.68 -28.61
CA ARG A 57 2.93 -14.07 -28.93
C ARG A 57 4.08 -14.63 -28.11
N TYR A 58 4.85 -13.79 -27.41
CA TYR A 58 6.01 -14.23 -26.62
C TYR A 58 5.65 -14.63 -25.17
N ALA A 59 4.34 -14.65 -24.83
CA ALA A 59 3.74 -14.95 -23.52
C ALA A 59 4.44 -16.04 -22.72
N SER A 60 4.73 -17.17 -23.38
CA SER A 60 5.26 -18.38 -22.78
C SER A 60 6.78 -18.46 -22.67
N ASP A 61 7.52 -17.43 -23.13
CA ASP A 61 8.99 -17.44 -23.26
C ASP A 61 9.68 -16.31 -22.47
N GLY A 62 8.98 -15.64 -21.57
CA GLY A 62 9.53 -14.41 -21.00
C GLY A 62 9.69 -13.30 -22.06
N GLY A 63 8.83 -13.30 -23.08
CA GLY A 63 8.25 -12.13 -23.72
C GLY A 63 9.08 -11.12 -24.48
N ALA A 64 8.41 -10.05 -24.91
CA ALA A 64 9.01 -8.94 -25.64
C ALA A 64 8.78 -7.55 -25.05
N GLN A 65 9.56 -6.53 -25.48
CA GLN A 65 9.50 -5.06 -25.27
C GLN A 65 8.96 -4.27 -26.49
N LEU A 66 8.47 -3.05 -26.26
CA LEU A 66 7.92 -2.07 -27.20
C LEU A 66 8.31 -0.64 -26.79
N ILE A 67 9.57 -0.27 -26.97
CA ILE A 67 10.08 1.04 -26.56
C ILE A 67 9.37 2.16 -27.35
N VAL A 68 8.72 3.09 -26.67
CA VAL A 68 8.22 4.38 -27.14
C VAL A 68 9.37 5.38 -27.01
N PRO A 69 10.04 5.75 -28.12
CA PRO A 69 11.18 6.66 -28.07
C PRO A 69 10.75 8.12 -27.88
N PRO A 70 11.69 9.07 -27.75
CA PRO A 70 11.39 10.49 -27.61
C PRO A 70 10.56 11.02 -28.80
N GLY A 71 9.52 11.82 -28.52
CA GLY A 71 8.54 12.25 -29.52
C GLY A 71 7.11 12.30 -28.99
N LYS A 72 6.17 12.83 -29.77
CA LYS A 72 4.75 13.04 -29.40
C LYS A 72 3.80 12.03 -30.08
N TRP A 73 3.28 11.05 -29.36
CA TRP A 73 2.54 9.89 -29.87
C TRP A 73 1.03 10.01 -29.61
N LEU A 74 0.32 10.79 -30.43
CA LEU A 74 -1.14 10.93 -30.34
C LEU A 74 -1.84 9.58 -30.55
N THR A 75 -2.79 9.23 -29.68
CA THR A 75 -3.51 7.95 -29.69
C THR A 75 -4.87 8.07 -28.99
N GLY A 76 -5.77 7.14 -29.28
CA GLY A 76 -6.89 6.77 -28.41
C GLY A 76 -6.61 5.46 -27.67
N SER A 77 -7.67 4.82 -27.17
CA SER A 77 -7.62 3.60 -26.36
C SER A 77 -6.87 2.44 -27.05
N PHE A 78 -5.96 1.76 -26.35
CA PHE A 78 -5.32 0.54 -26.86
C PHE A 78 -5.15 -0.57 -25.81
N ASN A 79 -5.38 -1.83 -26.21
CA ASN A 79 -5.63 -2.94 -25.29
C ASN A 79 -4.50 -3.97 -25.16
N LEU A 80 -4.41 -4.60 -23.97
CA LEU A 80 -3.19 -5.22 -23.44
C LEU A 80 -3.42 -6.71 -23.10
N THR A 81 -2.36 -7.52 -23.00
CA THR A 81 -2.35 -9.00 -23.07
C THR A 81 -1.33 -9.71 -22.14
N SER A 82 -1.63 -10.65 -21.24
CA SER A 82 -0.68 -11.28 -20.27
C SER A 82 0.86 -11.37 -20.59
N HIS A 83 1.82 -10.75 -19.82
CA HIS A 83 3.37 -10.64 -19.78
C HIS A 83 4.50 -9.41 -20.29
N PHE A 84 4.99 -8.58 -21.38
CA PHE A 84 5.07 -7.81 -22.80
C PHE A 84 4.76 -6.28 -23.11
N THR A 85 5.68 -5.36 -23.55
CA THR A 85 6.56 -4.40 -22.83
C THR A 85 6.77 -2.93 -23.35
N LEU A 86 5.77 -2.01 -23.35
CA LEU A 86 5.87 -0.59 -23.84
C LEU A 86 6.84 0.44 -23.15
N PHE A 87 8.17 0.48 -23.30
CA PHE A 87 9.02 1.44 -22.50
C PHE A 87 8.97 2.91 -22.95
N LEU A 88 8.64 3.92 -22.13
CA LEU A 88 8.73 5.34 -22.54
C LEU A 88 10.09 5.98 -22.23
N GLU A 89 10.88 6.27 -23.27
CA GLU A 89 12.15 6.98 -23.11
C GLU A 89 12.01 8.42 -22.64
N SER A 90 13.11 9.03 -22.19
CA SER A 90 13.08 10.40 -21.68
C SER A 90 12.61 11.39 -22.75
N GLY A 91 11.54 12.13 -22.50
CA GLY A 91 10.92 12.99 -23.52
C GLY A 91 10.14 12.25 -24.61
N ALA A 92 9.82 10.96 -24.43
CA ALA A 92 8.63 10.39 -25.05
C ALA A 92 7.40 11.16 -24.55
N VAL A 93 6.30 11.18 -25.31
CA VAL A 93 5.05 11.87 -24.98
C VAL A 93 3.88 11.23 -25.72
N ILE A 94 3.32 10.15 -25.19
CA ILE A 94 2.00 9.70 -25.65
C ILE A 94 0.99 10.86 -25.46
N LEU A 95 -0.04 10.94 -26.29
CA LEU A 95 -1.06 11.99 -26.20
C LEU A 95 -2.45 11.38 -26.33
N GLY A 96 -3.27 11.47 -25.29
CA GLY A 96 -4.68 11.11 -25.30
C GLY A 96 -5.46 12.06 -26.20
N THR A 97 -6.05 11.52 -27.27
CA THR A 97 -6.77 12.30 -28.28
C THR A 97 -8.08 12.88 -27.73
N GLN A 98 -8.41 14.11 -28.15
CA GLN A 98 -9.65 14.79 -27.77
C GLN A 98 -10.87 14.34 -28.60
N ASP A 99 -10.66 13.46 -29.59
CA ASP A 99 -11.72 12.79 -30.34
C ASP A 99 -12.33 11.64 -29.51
N GLU A 100 -13.54 11.86 -28.99
CA GLU A 100 -14.32 10.90 -28.20
C GLU A 100 -14.49 9.53 -28.90
N SER A 101 -14.50 9.48 -30.24
CA SER A 101 -14.72 8.23 -30.98
C SER A 101 -13.54 7.25 -30.90
N GLN A 102 -12.37 7.69 -30.43
CA GLN A 102 -11.18 6.84 -30.22
C GLN A 102 -11.11 6.22 -28.82
N TRP A 103 -12.16 6.40 -28.00
CA TRP A 103 -12.27 5.84 -26.65
C TRP A 103 -13.49 4.90 -26.65
N PRO A 104 -13.32 3.58 -26.88
CA PRO A 104 -14.45 2.65 -27.04
C PRO A 104 -15.37 2.65 -25.83
N PRO A 105 -16.70 2.54 -26.00
CA PRO A 105 -17.59 2.40 -24.86
C PRO A 105 -17.34 1.05 -24.17
N LEU A 106 -17.11 1.10 -22.86
CA LEU A 106 -17.20 -0.07 -21.99
C LEU A 106 -18.59 -0.11 -21.36
N PRO A 107 -19.08 -1.29 -20.96
CA PRO A 107 -20.30 -1.34 -20.16
C PRO A 107 -20.10 -0.45 -18.94
N VAL A 108 -21.23 0.04 -18.41
CA VAL A 108 -21.36 0.29 -16.97
C VAL A 108 -20.52 -0.75 -16.28
N LEU A 109 -19.48 -0.29 -15.59
CA LEU A 109 -18.65 -1.15 -14.76
C LEU A 109 -19.64 -2.06 -14.00
N PRO A 110 -19.54 -3.41 -14.00
CA PRO A 110 -20.57 -4.26 -13.35
C PRO A 110 -20.78 -3.80 -11.91
N SER A 111 -19.64 -3.42 -11.36
CA SER A 111 -19.31 -2.16 -10.72
C SER A 111 -20.27 -0.94 -10.88
N TYR A 112 -19.86 0.18 -11.51
CA TYR A 112 -20.42 1.55 -11.43
C TYR A 112 -21.91 1.81 -11.72
N GLY A 113 -22.75 0.78 -11.82
CA GLY A 113 -24.20 0.88 -11.85
C GLY A 113 -24.74 1.96 -12.79
N VAL A 114 -25.91 2.52 -12.49
CA VAL A 114 -26.50 3.59 -13.32
C VAL A 114 -26.72 4.86 -12.51
N GLY A 115 -25.74 5.76 -12.54
CA GLY A 115 -25.84 7.13 -12.03
C GLY A 115 -24.53 7.80 -11.57
N ARG A 116 -23.40 7.09 -11.65
CA ARG A 116 -22.04 7.68 -11.71
C ARG A 116 -21.33 7.23 -12.94
N ASP A 117 -21.28 5.91 -13.17
CA ASP A 117 -21.29 5.54 -14.57
C ASP A 117 -22.60 6.04 -15.14
N ALA A 118 -22.49 6.76 -16.25
CA ALA A 118 -23.67 7.28 -16.92
C ALA A 118 -24.53 6.08 -17.38
N PRO A 119 -25.87 6.21 -17.47
CA PRO A 119 -26.73 5.08 -17.83
C PRO A 119 -26.45 4.41 -19.18
N ALA A 120 -25.65 5.04 -20.06
CA ALA A 120 -25.16 4.44 -21.31
C ALA A 120 -23.84 3.66 -21.18
N GLY A 121 -23.23 3.63 -19.99
CA GLY A 121 -21.88 3.15 -19.73
C GLY A 121 -20.86 4.28 -19.67
N ARG A 122 -19.61 3.94 -20.02
CA ARG A 122 -18.42 4.78 -19.85
C ARG A 122 -17.48 4.66 -21.03
N LEU A 123 -16.52 5.55 -21.11
CA LEU A 123 -15.45 5.47 -22.11
C LEU A 123 -14.29 4.62 -21.56
N SER A 124 -13.79 3.69 -22.37
CA SER A 124 -12.58 2.91 -22.11
C SER A 124 -11.40 3.84 -21.91
N ALA A 125 -10.46 3.42 -21.09
CA ALA A 125 -9.26 4.18 -20.82
C ALA A 125 -8.22 4.13 -21.96
N LEU A 126 -7.26 5.07 -21.97
CA LEU A 126 -6.35 5.32 -23.10
C LEU A 126 -5.46 4.13 -23.46
N ILE A 127 -5.12 3.26 -22.51
CA ILE A 127 -4.16 2.17 -22.70
C ILE A 127 -4.74 0.92 -21.97
N PHE A 128 -6.03 0.56 -22.17
CA PHE A 128 -6.82 -0.40 -21.36
C PHE A 128 -6.40 -1.90 -21.38
N GLY A 129 -7.02 -2.73 -20.54
CA GLY A 129 -6.91 -4.19 -20.59
C GLY A 129 -7.86 -4.87 -19.63
N THR A 130 -7.82 -6.21 -19.57
CA THR A 130 -8.51 -6.99 -18.54
C THR A 130 -8.04 -8.46 -18.48
N ASN A 131 -8.20 -9.13 -17.35
CA ASN A 131 -7.79 -10.52 -17.08
C ASN A 131 -6.32 -10.85 -17.44
N LEU A 132 -5.45 -9.87 -17.30
CA LEU A 132 -4.03 -10.01 -17.60
C LEU A 132 -3.34 -10.83 -16.51
N THR A 133 -2.18 -11.38 -16.81
CA THR A 133 -1.14 -11.72 -15.83
C THR A 133 0.13 -11.00 -16.32
N ASP A 134 0.90 -10.35 -15.45
CA ASP A 134 2.32 -10.01 -15.72
C ASP A 134 2.74 -8.67 -16.47
N VAL A 135 2.01 -7.53 -16.38
CA VAL A 135 2.32 -6.09 -16.82
C VAL A 135 3.40 -5.13 -16.18
N VAL A 136 3.68 -3.94 -16.81
CA VAL A 136 4.55 -2.68 -16.64
C VAL A 136 4.27 -1.62 -17.78
N ILE A 137 4.96 -0.44 -17.89
CA ILE A 137 5.23 0.58 -19.01
C ILE A 137 6.37 1.55 -18.63
N THR A 138 7.52 1.02 -18.25
CA THR A 138 8.52 1.81 -17.53
C THR A 138 9.17 2.86 -18.41
N GLY A 139 9.80 3.85 -17.81
CA GLY A 139 10.41 4.88 -18.61
C GLY A 139 11.72 5.46 -18.11
N ASN A 140 12.17 6.45 -18.87
CA ASN A 140 13.39 7.22 -18.60
C ASN A 140 13.06 8.69 -18.32
N ASN A 141 11.83 8.94 -17.86
CA ASN A 141 11.17 10.23 -17.65
C ASN A 141 10.49 10.65 -18.97
N GLY A 142 9.52 9.84 -19.42
CA GLY A 142 8.74 9.96 -20.68
C GLY A 142 7.20 9.96 -20.55
N THR A 143 6.46 10.80 -21.24
CA THR A 143 5.10 11.30 -20.94
C THR A 143 3.87 10.52 -21.47
N ILE A 144 2.69 10.68 -20.86
CA ILE A 144 1.37 10.71 -21.59
C ILE A 144 0.54 11.96 -21.22
N ASP A 145 0.24 12.81 -22.18
CA ASP A 145 -0.63 13.97 -21.98
C ASP A 145 -2.08 13.63 -22.39
N GLY A 146 -3.03 13.68 -21.46
CA GLY A 146 -4.43 13.30 -21.68
C GLY A 146 -5.32 14.42 -22.21
N GLN A 147 -4.76 15.63 -22.31
CA GLN A 147 -5.39 16.82 -22.89
C GLN A 147 -6.80 17.10 -22.34
N GLY A 148 -6.95 16.93 -21.03
CA GLY A 148 -8.19 16.69 -20.30
C GLY A 148 -9.12 17.88 -20.13
N SER A 149 -8.66 19.10 -20.41
CA SER A 149 -9.43 20.35 -20.24
C SER A 149 -10.80 20.30 -20.90
N ILE A 150 -10.85 19.89 -22.17
CA ILE A 150 -12.06 19.71 -22.96
C ILE A 150 -13.08 18.76 -22.29
N TRP A 151 -12.60 17.81 -21.50
CA TRP A 151 -13.45 16.82 -20.83
C TRP A 151 -14.08 17.39 -19.55
N TRP A 152 -13.36 18.22 -18.77
CA TRP A 152 -13.99 18.94 -17.65
C TRP A 152 -15.02 19.95 -18.16
N GLU A 153 -14.71 20.66 -19.26
CA GLU A 153 -15.65 21.61 -19.87
C GLU A 153 -16.95 20.90 -20.28
N LYS A 154 -16.83 19.74 -20.96
CA LYS A 154 -18.00 18.93 -21.33
C LYS A 154 -18.71 18.34 -20.11
N TYR A 155 -17.99 17.93 -19.07
CA TYR A 155 -18.58 17.44 -17.82
C TYR A 155 -19.34 18.53 -17.05
N ARG A 156 -18.69 19.67 -16.77
CA ARG A 156 -19.28 20.84 -16.09
C ARG A 156 -20.47 21.41 -16.85
N ALA A 157 -20.50 21.25 -18.18
CA ALA A 157 -21.63 21.64 -19.03
C ALA A 157 -22.68 20.53 -19.24
N GLY A 158 -22.56 19.37 -18.59
CA GLY A 158 -23.53 18.25 -18.71
C GLY A 158 -23.64 17.63 -20.10
N LYS A 159 -22.61 17.74 -20.95
CA LYS A 159 -22.65 17.38 -22.38
C LYS A 159 -22.30 15.92 -22.69
N LEU A 160 -21.80 15.17 -21.71
CA LEU A 160 -21.33 13.79 -21.89
C LEU A 160 -22.46 12.78 -21.63
N LYS A 161 -22.60 11.79 -22.52
CA LYS A 161 -23.57 10.68 -22.39
C LYS A 161 -23.01 9.45 -21.70
N LEU A 162 -21.69 9.33 -21.70
CA LEU A 162 -20.90 8.26 -21.09
C LEU A 162 -20.05 8.90 -19.98
N THR A 163 -19.66 8.12 -18.96
CA THR A 163 -18.61 8.55 -18.03
C THR A 163 -17.37 8.93 -18.82
N ARG A 164 -16.71 10.01 -18.40
CA ARG A 164 -15.40 10.38 -18.94
C ARG A 164 -14.45 9.20 -18.84
N PRO A 165 -13.55 9.02 -19.83
CA PRO A 165 -12.53 8.02 -19.68
C PRO A 165 -11.64 8.44 -18.52
N TYR A 166 -11.28 7.47 -17.71
CA TYR A 166 -10.01 7.53 -17.02
C TYR A 166 -8.99 7.46 -18.16
N MET A 167 -7.96 8.30 -18.26
CA MET A 167 -6.88 7.96 -19.20
C MET A 167 -6.28 6.56 -18.92
N ILE A 168 -6.49 5.94 -17.74
CA ILE A 168 -6.17 4.54 -17.39
C ILE A 168 -7.18 3.83 -16.48
N GLU A 169 -7.38 2.56 -16.82
CA GLU A 169 -7.95 1.42 -16.10
C GLU A 169 -7.54 0.06 -16.73
N ILE A 170 -7.28 -1.01 -15.98
CA ILE A 170 -7.34 -2.43 -16.44
C ILE A 170 -7.96 -3.39 -15.40
N MET A 171 -8.77 -4.35 -15.86
CA MET A 171 -9.70 -5.06 -14.98
C MET A 171 -9.30 -6.52 -14.63
N TYR A 172 -9.63 -7.12 -13.48
CA TYR A 172 -9.49 -8.58 -13.26
C TYR A 172 -8.08 -9.21 -13.43
N SER A 173 -6.99 -8.44 -13.30
CA SER A 173 -5.69 -8.70 -13.93
C SER A 173 -4.50 -8.72 -12.97
N ASN A 174 -3.57 -9.70 -13.03
CA ASN A 174 -2.70 -9.97 -11.88
C ASN A 174 -1.37 -9.31 -11.73
N GLN A 175 -1.18 -8.34 -10.82
CA GLN A 175 0.12 -7.63 -10.74
C GLN A 175 0.30 -6.07 -10.65
N ILE A 176 1.11 -5.37 -11.54
CA ILE A 176 1.59 -3.96 -11.91
C ILE A 176 3.04 -3.49 -12.11
N GLN A 177 3.53 -2.60 -11.24
CA GLN A 177 4.67 -1.64 -11.27
C GLN A 177 4.88 -0.67 -12.45
N ILE A 178 5.34 0.56 -12.13
CA ILE A 178 4.71 1.82 -12.61
C ILE A 178 5.60 3.16 -12.89
N SER A 179 6.89 3.18 -13.30
CA SER A 179 7.94 4.26 -13.19
C SER A 179 7.98 5.57 -14.02
N ASN A 180 9.20 6.07 -14.32
CA ASN A 180 9.60 7.44 -14.68
C ASN A 180 8.87 7.95 -15.93
N LEU A 181 8.02 8.95 -15.81
CA LEU A 181 7.30 9.48 -16.95
C LEU A 181 7.23 11.04 -16.86
N THR A 182 6.99 11.88 -17.91
CA THR A 182 7.18 13.39 -17.92
C THR A 182 5.91 14.31 -18.04
N LEU A 183 4.76 14.08 -17.38
CA LEU A 183 3.44 14.28 -18.05
C LEU A 183 2.18 14.95 -17.41
N LEU A 184 1.07 14.94 -18.20
CA LEU A 184 0.03 16.01 -18.20
C LEU A 184 -1.46 15.56 -18.34
N ASP A 185 -2.37 16.17 -17.57
CA ASP A 185 -3.77 16.42 -17.94
C ASP A 185 -4.76 15.28 -18.40
N SER A 186 -5.10 14.25 -17.62
CA SER A 186 -6.23 13.32 -17.94
C SER A 186 -7.64 13.89 -18.15
N PRO A 187 -8.46 13.31 -19.05
CA PRO A 187 -9.89 13.60 -19.17
C PRO A 187 -10.71 13.68 -17.87
N SER A 188 -10.44 12.81 -16.90
CA SER A 188 -11.08 12.83 -15.59
C SER A 188 -10.04 12.41 -14.58
N TRP A 189 -10.22 11.21 -14.06
CA TRP A 189 -9.30 10.59 -13.14
C TRP A 189 -7.94 10.48 -13.83
N PHE A 190 -6.79 10.86 -13.26
CA PHE A 190 -5.48 10.18 -13.41
C PHE A 190 -5.53 8.82 -12.69
N VAL A 191 -6.49 7.93 -12.96
CA VAL A 191 -6.37 6.45 -12.90
C VAL A 191 -7.56 5.70 -12.37
N HIS A 192 -7.65 4.39 -12.63
CA HIS A 192 -8.85 3.60 -12.34
C HIS A 192 -8.75 2.09 -12.67
N PRO A 193 -7.65 1.40 -12.53
CA PRO A 193 -7.76 -0.76 -12.93
C PRO A 193 -8.47 -1.73 -12.05
N ILE A 194 -9.77 -1.64 -12.17
CA ILE A 194 -10.75 -2.28 -11.32
C ILE A 194 -10.45 -3.79 -11.12
N TYR A 195 -10.86 -4.39 -10.01
CA TYR A 195 -10.80 -5.84 -9.79
C TYR A 195 -9.43 -6.56 -9.94
N SER A 196 -8.25 -6.13 -9.52
CA SER A 196 -6.96 -6.75 -9.96
C SER A 196 -5.66 -6.95 -9.01
N SER A 197 -5.61 -7.64 -7.82
CA SER A 197 -4.49 -7.94 -6.80
C SER A 197 -3.05 -7.30 -6.82
N ASP A 198 -2.69 -6.63 -5.69
CA ASP A 198 -1.59 -6.78 -4.73
C ASP A 198 -0.37 -5.81 -4.64
N ILE A 199 -0.57 -4.49 -4.73
CA ILE A 199 -0.24 -3.62 -5.87
C ILE A 199 0.78 -2.37 -5.83
N LEU A 200 2.11 -2.56 -5.76
CA LEU A 200 3.23 -1.59 -5.55
C LEU A 200 3.52 -0.19 -6.19
N VAL A 201 2.58 0.74 -6.42
CA VAL A 201 2.91 2.09 -6.93
C VAL A 201 3.92 2.85 -6.05
N THR A 202 4.53 3.93 -6.58
CA THR A 202 5.51 4.87 -5.99
C THR A 202 5.82 5.98 -6.97
N GLY A 203 7.07 6.34 -7.25
CA GLY A 203 7.71 7.17 -8.27
C GLY A 203 6.97 8.10 -9.21
N LEU A 204 6.03 8.92 -8.76
CA LEU A 204 5.38 9.89 -9.67
C LEU A 204 5.74 11.35 -9.36
N THR A 205 5.35 12.30 -10.23
CA THR A 205 5.66 13.75 -10.14
C THR A 205 4.70 14.64 -10.94
N ILE A 206 3.42 14.57 -10.65
CA ILE A 206 2.28 14.76 -11.57
C ILE A 206 1.87 16.25 -11.90
N LEU A 207 1.08 16.57 -12.96
CA LEU A 207 0.58 17.95 -13.29
C LEU A 207 -0.74 18.09 -14.11
N ALA A 208 -1.51 19.18 -13.84
CA ALA A 208 -2.67 19.85 -14.48
C ALA A 208 -3.34 20.91 -13.53
N SER A 209 -4.36 21.66 -13.95
CA SER A 209 -4.83 22.93 -13.29
C SER A 209 -5.85 22.84 -12.14
N VAL A 210 -5.64 23.64 -11.05
CA VAL A 210 -6.33 23.76 -9.70
C VAL A 210 -7.82 23.50 -9.63
N ASP A 211 -8.50 23.82 -10.72
CA ASP A 211 -9.94 23.89 -10.86
C ASP A 211 -10.54 22.67 -11.55
N SER A 212 -9.74 21.68 -11.96
CA SER A 212 -10.23 20.53 -12.69
C SER A 212 -11.17 19.66 -11.82
N ALA A 213 -12.24 19.12 -12.44
CA ALA A 213 -13.36 18.51 -11.72
C ALA A 213 -13.46 17.00 -11.95
N ASN A 214 -13.81 16.23 -10.92
CA ASN A 214 -13.70 14.76 -10.86
C ASN A 214 -12.38 14.30 -11.49
N THR A 215 -11.32 14.90 -11.00
CA THR A 215 -9.99 14.68 -11.49
C THR A 215 -9.22 14.04 -10.38
N ASP A 216 -9.43 12.74 -10.29
CA ASP A 216 -8.89 11.70 -9.43
C ASP A 216 -7.64 10.90 -9.88
N GLY A 217 -6.54 10.78 -9.13
CA GLY A 217 -5.35 10.02 -9.49
C GLY A 217 -4.78 8.99 -8.53
N VAL A 218 -5.12 8.98 -7.25
CA VAL A 218 -4.99 7.77 -6.46
C VAL A 218 -6.30 7.46 -5.75
N ASP A 219 -6.94 6.31 -5.95
CA ASP A 219 -8.21 5.89 -5.33
C ASP A 219 -8.28 4.49 -4.81
N PRO A 220 -7.58 3.49 -5.34
CA PRO A 220 -8.08 2.47 -6.22
C PRO A 220 -9.42 1.78 -5.85
N ASP A 221 -10.06 1.13 -6.82
CA ASP A 221 -11.51 0.83 -6.81
C ASP A 221 -12.10 -0.42 -6.06
N SER A 222 -11.27 -1.22 -5.38
CA SER A 222 -11.34 -2.24 -4.27
C SER A 222 -10.06 -3.21 -4.03
N CYS A 223 -8.82 -2.87 -3.49
CA CYS A 223 -7.51 -3.60 -3.75
C CYS A 223 -6.60 -3.99 -2.62
N SER A 224 -6.03 -5.17 -2.64
CA SER A 224 -4.74 -5.49 -2.09
C SER A 224 -3.68 -4.38 -2.44
N ASN A 225 -3.46 -3.37 -1.61
CA ASN A 225 -2.31 -3.28 -0.73
C ASN A 225 -1.03 -2.44 -0.87
N VAL A 226 -0.89 -1.47 -1.79
CA VAL A 226 0.28 -0.59 -2.21
C VAL A 226 1.41 -0.12 -1.22
N ARG A 227 2.53 0.50 -1.68
CA ARG A 227 3.56 1.18 -0.83
C ARG A 227 3.41 2.69 -0.78
N ILE A 228 2.52 3.26 -1.61
CA ILE A 228 2.94 4.21 -2.64
C ILE A 228 4.09 5.10 -2.20
N GLU A 229 5.33 4.82 -2.60
CA GLU A 229 6.49 5.70 -2.39
C GLU A 229 6.44 7.04 -3.20
N ASP A 230 7.45 7.94 -3.09
CA ASP A 230 7.88 9.02 -4.03
C ASP A 230 6.93 10.10 -4.54
N CYS A 231 5.79 9.73 -5.13
CA CYS A 231 4.88 10.61 -5.88
C CYS A 231 4.86 12.05 -5.37
N TYR A 232 5.68 12.87 -5.99
CA TYR A 232 5.29 14.21 -6.32
C TYR A 232 3.97 14.08 -7.19
N ILE A 233 3.01 15.00 -7.10
CA ILE A 233 1.55 14.91 -7.48
C ILE A 233 0.78 16.18 -7.98
N VAL A 234 -0.28 16.74 -7.35
CA VAL A 234 -0.91 18.13 -7.41
C VAL A 234 -2.43 18.28 -7.81
N SER A 235 -3.52 17.63 -7.31
CA SER A 235 -5.03 17.81 -7.49
C SER A 235 -5.79 18.97 -6.79
N GLY A 236 -7.08 19.08 -7.11
CA GLY A 236 -8.08 20.00 -6.58
C GLY A 236 -9.31 19.29 -6.03
N ASP A 237 -9.50 17.99 -6.36
CA ASP A 237 -10.31 17.05 -5.57
C ASP A 237 -9.34 16.04 -4.81
N ASP A 238 -9.22 14.70 -4.85
CA ASP A 238 -8.31 13.96 -3.90
C ASP A 238 -6.80 13.96 -4.16
N CYS A 239 -5.95 13.37 -3.25
CA CYS A 239 -4.58 12.66 -3.19
C CYS A 239 -4.39 11.22 -2.67
N ILE A 240 -5.30 10.54 -1.98
CA ILE A 240 -5.86 9.29 -2.50
C ILE A 240 -7.30 9.42 -2.12
N ALA A 241 -8.20 9.11 -3.01
CA ALA A 241 -9.49 8.66 -2.65
C ALA A 241 -9.44 7.24 -2.10
N VAL A 242 -10.58 6.58 -2.13
CA VAL A 242 -10.83 5.27 -1.56
C VAL A 242 -11.97 4.56 -2.33
N LYS A 243 -11.80 4.11 -3.60
CA LYS A 243 -12.61 3.54 -4.75
C LYS A 243 -13.39 2.19 -4.67
N SER A 244 -14.72 2.04 -4.99
CA SER A 244 -15.63 0.84 -5.06
C SER A 244 -17.22 0.96 -5.03
N GLY A 245 -17.87 2.13 -5.04
CA GLY A 245 -19.31 2.53 -5.25
C GLY A 245 -20.71 1.78 -5.42
N TRP A 246 -21.94 2.36 -5.68
CA TRP A 246 -22.94 3.15 -4.83
C TRP A 246 -24.50 2.90 -4.74
N ASP A 247 -25.03 2.36 -3.56
CA ASP A 247 -26.33 1.71 -3.02
C ASP A 247 -26.75 0.14 -2.70
N GLN A 248 -26.82 -0.95 -3.59
CA GLN A 248 -27.19 -2.43 -3.80
C GLN A 248 -26.29 -3.13 -4.85
N TYR A 249 -26.07 -2.57 -6.07
CA TYR A 249 -25.25 -3.15 -7.16
C TYR A 249 -24.00 -3.66 -6.48
N GLY A 250 -23.35 -2.67 -5.90
CA GLY A 250 -22.35 -2.54 -4.87
C GLY A 250 -22.52 -3.23 -3.58
N ILE A 251 -23.55 -4.04 -3.50
CA ILE A 251 -23.82 -4.89 -2.39
C ILE A 251 -24.20 -6.33 -2.91
N LYS A 252 -23.84 -6.69 -4.18
CA LYS A 252 -23.94 -8.07 -4.76
C LYS A 252 -22.73 -8.75 -5.49
N VAL A 253 -21.51 -8.16 -5.61
CA VAL A 253 -20.25 -8.84 -6.04
C VAL A 253 -18.91 -8.41 -5.33
N GLY A 254 -18.73 -7.15 -4.92
CA GLY A 254 -17.64 -6.46 -4.14
C GLY A 254 -17.06 -7.19 -2.96
N ILE A 255 -16.19 -8.09 -3.30
CA ILE A 255 -14.82 -7.63 -3.36
C ILE A 255 -14.39 -6.68 -2.14
N PRO A 256 -14.01 -7.28 -0.96
CA PRO A 256 -13.28 -7.05 0.34
C PRO A 256 -12.24 -5.99 0.69
N SER A 257 -11.40 -6.14 1.73
CA SER A 257 -10.32 -5.15 1.96
C SER A 257 -9.17 -5.42 2.89
N GLN A 258 -8.17 -6.09 2.34
CA GLN A 258 -6.79 -6.26 2.75
C GLN A 258 -5.63 -5.29 2.39
N HIS A 259 -4.85 -4.97 3.43
CA HIS A 259 -3.41 -4.63 3.57
C HIS A 259 -2.94 -3.34 2.89
N LEU A 260 -1.98 -2.56 3.42
CA LEU A 260 -1.42 -1.37 2.74
C LEU A 260 -0.16 -0.80 3.37
N PHE A 261 0.70 -0.13 2.59
CA PHE A 261 1.58 0.95 3.05
C PHE A 261 1.47 2.20 2.04
N ILE A 262 1.47 3.51 2.37
CA ILE A 262 1.62 4.65 1.37
C ILE A 262 2.34 5.91 1.87
N ARG A 263 3.34 6.49 1.17
CA ARG A 263 4.19 7.64 1.61
C ARG A 263 5.24 8.23 0.66
N ARG A 264 6.12 9.07 1.21
CA ARG A 264 7.35 9.59 0.61
C ARG A 264 7.13 10.16 -0.77
N LEU A 265 5.90 10.66 -0.90
CA LEU A 265 5.24 11.21 -2.04
C LEU A 265 4.45 12.48 -1.76
N THR A 266 5.11 13.62 -1.56
CA THR A 266 4.53 14.70 -0.76
C THR A 266 3.39 15.40 -1.45
N CYS A 267 2.43 15.87 -0.68
CA CYS A 267 1.13 16.21 -1.21
C CYS A 267 0.64 17.66 -0.88
N ILE A 268 -0.46 18.13 -1.51
CA ILE A 268 -1.08 19.49 -1.57
C ILE A 268 -2.56 19.37 -1.27
N SER A 269 -3.37 20.45 -1.06
CA SER A 269 -4.83 20.21 -1.08
C SER A 269 -5.94 21.33 -1.15
N PRO A 270 -5.92 22.43 -1.93
CA PRO A 270 -6.60 23.67 -1.49
C PRO A 270 -8.14 23.60 -1.26
N TYR A 271 -8.90 22.97 -2.16
CA TYR A 271 -10.36 22.76 -2.04
C TYR A 271 -10.70 21.44 -1.39
N SER A 272 -9.65 20.65 -1.16
CA SER A 272 -9.65 19.22 -1.07
C SER A 272 -8.52 18.74 -0.17
N ALA A 273 -7.79 17.60 -0.31
CA ALA A 273 -7.40 16.95 0.97
C ALA A 273 -6.14 16.17 1.42
N ALA A 274 -6.18 15.03 2.16
CA ALA A 274 -5.04 14.44 2.93
C ALA A 274 -4.86 12.86 2.90
N ILE A 275 -5.81 12.02 3.21
CA ILE A 275 -6.26 10.96 2.31
C ILE A 275 -7.78 11.23 2.29
N ALA A 276 -8.56 10.75 1.37
CA ALA A 276 -9.99 10.90 1.48
C ALA A 276 -10.48 9.53 1.45
N LEU A 277 -10.64 9.13 2.68
CA LEU A 277 -11.05 7.84 3.02
C LEU A 277 -12.55 7.97 3.19
N GLY A 278 -13.27 7.34 2.27
CA GLY A 278 -14.55 7.90 1.88
C GLY A 278 -14.34 8.98 0.80
N SER A 279 -15.27 9.24 -0.10
CA SER A 279 -16.69 9.38 0.19
C SER A 279 -17.36 8.07 0.57
N GLU A 280 -17.98 7.39 -0.35
CA GLU A 280 -17.36 6.27 -1.00
C GLU A 280 -16.43 5.36 -0.12
N MET A 281 -16.81 4.25 0.56
CA MET A 281 -18.03 3.38 0.60
C MET A 281 -17.93 1.81 0.55
N SER A 282 -19.02 1.09 0.31
CA SER A 282 -19.61 0.13 1.25
C SER A 282 -18.98 -1.07 1.88
N GLY A 283 -18.91 -2.23 1.23
CA GLY A 283 -18.05 -3.24 1.80
C GLY A 283 -16.73 -2.50 1.83
N GLY A 284 -16.11 -2.19 2.98
CA GLY A 284 -16.20 -2.67 4.36
C GLY A 284 -14.85 -2.90 5.12
N ILE A 285 -13.67 -2.43 4.71
CA ILE A 285 -12.23 -2.47 5.19
C ILE A 285 -11.38 -3.78 5.71
N GLN A 286 -10.42 -4.20 6.66
CA GLN A 286 -9.80 -4.10 8.11
C GLN A 286 -8.19 -4.30 8.56
N ASP A 287 -6.88 -3.75 8.46
CA ASP A 287 -5.87 -2.57 8.32
C ASP A 287 -5.12 -1.79 7.10
N VAL A 288 -4.97 -0.42 7.18
CA VAL A 288 -4.31 0.58 6.22
C VAL A 288 -3.66 1.89 6.82
N ARG A 289 -2.49 2.51 6.63
CA ARG A 289 -1.14 2.20 6.15
C ARG A 289 -0.19 3.49 6.10
N ALA A 290 0.25 4.29 7.16
CA ALA A 290 0.89 5.72 7.23
C ALA A 290 2.13 6.36 8.19
N GLU A 291 3.52 6.37 8.05
CA GLU A 291 4.64 6.95 8.95
C GLU A 291 5.77 8.07 8.59
N ASP A 292 5.54 9.17 7.87
CA ASP A 292 6.11 10.54 7.78
C ASP A 292 5.26 11.30 6.74
N ILE A 293 4.32 12.11 7.23
CA ILE A 293 3.47 13.05 6.49
C ILE A 293 4.08 14.44 6.62
N THR A 294 3.63 15.35 5.77
CA THR A 294 4.07 16.72 5.55
C THR A 294 3.03 17.36 4.59
N ALA A 295 1.94 17.98 5.05
CA ALA A 295 0.98 18.69 4.17
C ALA A 295 1.38 20.14 3.79
N ILE A 296 0.94 20.75 2.66
CA ILE A 296 1.02 22.22 2.38
C ILE A 296 -0.24 22.71 1.64
N ASP A 297 -0.80 23.84 2.08
CA ASP A 297 -1.87 24.60 1.38
C ASP A 297 -3.06 23.71 1.04
N THR A 298 -3.35 22.91 2.03
CA THR A 298 -4.12 21.70 2.04
C THR A 298 -5.40 22.01 2.78
N GLU A 299 -6.62 21.72 2.34
CA GLU A 299 -7.79 21.99 3.18
C GLU A 299 -7.63 21.36 4.58
N SER A 300 -6.90 20.25 4.85
CA SER A 300 -6.96 19.57 6.18
C SER A 300 -5.94 18.40 6.54
N ALA A 301 -6.13 17.55 7.60
CA ALA A 301 -5.37 16.29 7.87
C ALA A 301 -6.11 14.92 7.85
N ILE A 302 -6.76 14.13 8.79
CA ILE A 302 -7.02 12.63 8.52
C ILE A 302 -8.49 11.86 8.55
N ARG A 303 -9.14 11.17 7.54
CA ARG A 303 -10.63 11.07 7.10
C ARG A 303 -11.46 9.79 7.22
N ILE A 304 -12.78 10.07 7.03
CA ILE A 304 -14.01 9.26 7.09
C ILE A 304 -15.20 9.93 6.38
N LYS A 305 -15.94 9.30 5.46
CA LYS A 305 -17.36 9.66 5.18
C LYS A 305 -18.30 8.48 5.26
N THR A 306 -19.57 8.78 5.57
CA THR A 306 -20.62 7.82 5.91
C THR A 306 -21.90 8.46 6.50
N ALA A 307 -23.09 7.82 6.44
CA ALA A 307 -24.28 8.14 7.27
C ALA A 307 -25.29 6.98 7.50
N VAL A 308 -26.58 7.21 7.27
CA VAL A 308 -27.72 6.26 7.28
C VAL A 308 -27.89 5.60 5.92
N GLY A 309 -28.69 4.55 5.79
CA GLY A 309 -28.94 3.87 4.51
C GLY A 309 -27.76 3.15 3.95
N ARG A 310 -26.85 2.93 4.86
CA ARG A 310 -25.47 2.75 4.58
C ARG A 310 -25.18 1.23 4.56
N GLY A 311 -25.08 0.55 5.68
CA GLY A 311 -24.81 -0.89 5.72
C GLY A 311 -23.34 -1.15 5.92
N GLY A 312 -22.85 -2.27 5.39
CA GLY A 312 -21.47 -2.70 5.44
C GLY A 312 -20.96 -2.56 6.85
N TYR A 313 -19.68 -2.30 7.03
CA TYR A 313 -19.08 -2.44 8.34
C TYR A 313 -17.65 -1.99 8.28
N VAL A 314 -17.03 -1.63 9.42
CA VAL A 314 -15.75 -0.96 9.27
C VAL A 314 -14.76 -0.74 10.57
N LYS A 315 -13.84 -1.49 11.31
CA LYS A 315 -12.96 -2.79 11.42
C LYS A 315 -11.41 -2.82 11.84
N ASP A 316 -10.67 -1.74 12.16
CA ASP A 316 -9.34 -1.48 12.89
C ASP A 316 -8.23 -0.76 12.01
N ILE A 317 -7.73 1.49 11.35
CA ILE A 317 -6.59 2.50 11.08
C ILE A 317 -6.00 3.35 12.29
N PHE A 318 -4.65 3.39 12.43
CA PHE A 318 -3.70 3.01 13.55
C PHE A 318 -2.20 3.59 13.34
N ALA A 319 -1.83 4.92 13.46
CA ALA A 319 -0.54 5.56 12.95
C ALA A 319 0.40 6.59 13.69
N ARG A 320 1.50 7.04 13.00
CA ARG A 320 2.51 8.06 13.40
C ARG A 320 2.99 9.07 12.29
N LYS A 321 3.73 10.12 12.70
CA LYS A 321 4.57 11.12 11.96
C LYS A 321 3.81 11.94 10.92
N LEU A 322 3.48 13.19 11.24
CA LEU A 322 2.81 14.11 10.32
C LEU A 322 3.42 15.53 10.41
N THR A 323 3.58 16.29 9.32
CA THR A 323 4.31 17.59 9.25
C THR A 323 3.51 18.66 8.47
N LEU A 324 2.31 18.89 8.94
CA LEU A 324 1.21 19.54 8.25
C LEU A 324 1.36 21.07 8.21
N LYS A 325 0.90 21.72 7.12
CA LYS A 325 1.06 23.16 6.94
C LYS A 325 -0.06 23.79 6.10
N ASN A 326 -0.46 25.00 6.49
CA ASN A 326 -1.42 25.87 5.80
C ASN A 326 -2.70 25.10 5.48
N MET A 327 -3.53 24.85 6.49
CA MET A 327 -4.71 24.04 6.29
C MET A 327 -5.95 24.44 7.04
N LYS A 328 -7.10 24.27 6.41
CA LYS A 328 -8.37 24.60 7.04
C LYS A 328 -8.68 23.62 8.18
N TYR A 329 -8.24 22.37 8.19
CA TYR A 329 -8.48 21.49 9.34
C TYR A 329 -7.52 20.29 9.56
N VAL A 330 -6.60 20.24 10.54
CA VAL A 330 -5.78 18.99 10.76
C VAL A 330 -6.62 17.73 10.92
N PHE A 331 -7.88 17.93 11.24
CA PHE A 331 -8.87 16.98 10.89
C PHE A 331 -10.01 17.61 10.01
N ARG A 332 -10.35 17.12 8.77
CA ARG A 332 -11.62 17.17 7.96
C ARG A 332 -12.53 15.88 7.51
N VAL A 333 -13.39 15.38 8.44
CA VAL A 333 -14.71 14.69 8.73
C VAL A 333 -15.97 15.61 9.35
N ALA A 334 -17.19 16.18 8.93
CA ALA A 334 -18.38 16.40 7.88
C ALA A 334 -19.12 15.44 6.80
N GLY A 335 -19.86 14.36 7.15
CA GLY A 335 -20.31 13.15 6.42
C GLY A 335 -21.78 12.96 6.13
N ASN A 336 -22.29 13.87 5.35
CA ASN A 336 -23.56 13.66 4.74
C ASN A 336 -23.43 14.24 3.34
N TYR A 337 -23.41 13.37 2.34
CA TYR A 337 -23.74 13.80 0.99
C TYR A 337 -24.45 12.68 0.23
N LYS A 338 -25.63 12.32 0.73
CA LYS A 338 -26.92 12.58 0.11
C LYS A 338 -27.07 12.54 -1.43
N GLU A 339 -26.06 12.15 -2.19
CA GLU A 339 -26.04 12.03 -3.64
C GLU A 339 -26.18 10.55 -4.00
N HIS A 340 -27.27 10.14 -4.65
CA HIS A 340 -27.56 8.73 -5.06
C HIS A 340 -27.77 8.60 -6.58
N PRO A 341 -27.23 7.54 -7.23
CA PRO A 341 -27.56 7.17 -8.59
C PRO A 341 -28.99 6.65 -8.68
N SER A 342 -29.42 5.95 -7.63
CA SER A 342 -30.62 5.13 -7.65
C SER A 342 -31.43 5.37 -6.39
N PRO A 343 -32.76 5.59 -6.54
CA PRO A 343 -33.64 5.92 -5.44
C PRO A 343 -34.05 4.70 -4.60
N ASN A 344 -33.65 3.49 -5.03
CA ASN A 344 -34.11 2.24 -4.43
C ASN A 344 -33.27 1.80 -3.22
N TYR A 345 -32.29 2.63 -2.83
CA TYR A 345 -31.37 2.40 -1.73
C TYR A 345 -32.07 1.94 -0.46
N ASP A 346 -31.45 1.06 0.32
CA ASP A 346 -31.98 0.72 1.63
C ASP A 346 -31.55 1.76 2.67
N PRO A 347 -32.46 2.54 3.27
CA PRO A 347 -32.15 3.48 4.34
C PRO A 347 -31.76 2.79 5.68
N LYS A 348 -31.85 1.47 5.82
CA LYS A 348 -31.69 0.79 7.13
C LYS A 348 -30.29 0.32 7.46
N ALA A 349 -29.60 -0.32 6.52
CA ALA A 349 -28.32 -0.92 6.85
C ALA A 349 -27.40 0.21 7.36
N ILE A 350 -26.58 -0.01 8.41
CA ILE A 350 -25.77 1.05 8.99
C ILE A 350 -24.30 0.64 9.24
N PRO A 351 -23.34 1.52 8.88
CA PRO A 351 -21.88 1.37 9.04
C PRO A 351 -21.30 1.69 10.43
N GLN A 352 -20.03 1.31 10.69
CA GLN A 352 -19.50 0.88 12.01
C GLN A 352 -17.92 1.13 12.26
N ILE A 353 -17.34 2.12 13.05
CA ILE A 353 -15.88 2.65 13.23
C ILE A 353 -14.92 2.57 14.56
N LYS A 354 -14.77 1.57 15.45
CA LYS A 354 -13.83 1.58 16.66
C LYS A 354 -12.29 1.47 16.52
N GLY A 355 -11.49 2.41 15.99
CA GLY A 355 -10.01 2.21 15.83
C GLY A 355 -9.09 3.38 15.43
N ILE A 356 -9.48 4.64 15.53
CA ILE A 356 -9.14 5.64 14.51
C ILE A 356 -8.12 6.70 15.00
N ASN A 357 -6.88 6.69 14.47
CA ASN A 357 -5.78 6.80 15.43
C ASN A 357 -4.39 7.38 15.04
N PHE A 358 -3.81 8.28 15.87
CA PHE A 358 -2.65 9.17 15.56
C PHE A 358 -1.58 9.23 16.61
N ARG A 359 -0.33 9.44 16.18
CA ARG A 359 0.73 10.04 16.99
C ARG A 359 1.74 10.79 16.14
N GLU A 360 2.72 11.40 16.79
CA GLU A 360 3.85 12.08 16.16
C GLU A 360 3.36 13.16 15.13
N VAL A 361 2.26 13.87 15.44
CA VAL A 361 1.66 14.91 14.58
C VAL A 361 2.22 16.29 14.87
N VAL A 362 2.71 16.96 13.83
CA VAL A 362 3.06 18.38 13.83
C VAL A 362 2.21 19.06 12.77
N ALA A 363 1.55 20.16 13.12
CA ALA A 363 0.75 20.94 12.19
C ALA A 363 0.87 22.44 12.39
N THR A 364 0.78 23.19 11.30
CA THR A 364 1.04 24.64 11.28
C THR A 364 0.04 25.41 10.42
N ASN A 365 -0.38 26.58 10.90
CA ASN A 365 -1.35 27.47 10.24
C ASN A 365 -2.69 26.75 9.93
N VAL A 366 -3.42 26.40 10.99
CA VAL A 366 -4.59 25.50 10.93
C VAL A 366 -5.91 26.21 11.29
N THR A 367 -6.97 26.21 10.45
CA THR A 367 -8.26 26.88 10.81
C THR A 367 -9.08 26.10 11.86
N TYR A 368 -9.06 24.77 11.84
CA TYR A 368 -9.71 23.89 12.82
C TYR A 368 -8.76 22.75 13.22
N ALA A 369 -8.66 22.41 14.50
CA ALA A 369 -8.17 21.08 14.83
C ALA A 369 -9.13 20.04 14.25
N GLY A 370 -10.46 20.27 14.30
CA GLY A 370 -11.41 19.90 13.24
C GLY A 370 -12.90 20.12 13.63
N LYS A 371 -13.84 19.61 12.83
CA LYS A 371 -15.33 19.64 13.00
C LYS A 371 -16.09 18.26 12.90
N ILE A 372 -15.91 17.34 13.88
CA ILE A 372 -16.47 15.97 14.04
C ILE A 372 -18.00 15.98 14.09
N TYR A 373 -18.72 14.94 13.63
CA TYR A 373 -20.03 14.43 14.15
C TYR A 373 -20.92 13.59 13.19
N GLY A 374 -21.16 12.28 13.41
CA GLY A 374 -22.26 11.45 12.82
C GLY A 374 -22.27 9.91 13.04
N ILE A 375 -23.36 9.10 13.11
CA ILE A 375 -24.84 9.35 13.16
C ILE A 375 -25.36 9.53 14.60
N THR A 376 -26.42 10.31 14.74
CA THR A 376 -27.40 10.21 15.82
C THR A 376 -27.96 8.77 15.79
N GLY A 377 -27.79 8.00 16.86
CA GLY A 377 -28.27 6.61 16.95
C GLY A 377 -27.19 5.54 16.79
N ASP A 378 -26.29 5.71 15.83
CA ASP A 378 -25.04 4.95 15.74
C ASP A 378 -23.86 5.86 16.11
N PRO A 379 -23.74 6.19 17.42
CA PRO A 379 -22.74 7.07 17.95
C PRO A 379 -21.40 6.40 17.85
N PHE A 380 -20.40 7.24 17.80
CA PHE A 380 -19.05 6.88 17.49
C PHE A 380 -18.37 6.31 18.78
N THR A 381 -17.61 5.18 18.73
CA THR A 381 -16.96 4.44 19.86
C THR A 381 -15.50 3.85 19.73
N GLY A 382 -14.53 4.60 19.19
CA GLY A 382 -13.09 4.38 18.87
C GLY A 382 -12.30 5.35 17.91
N LEU A 383 -11.93 6.62 18.23
CA LEU A 383 -10.66 7.33 17.91
C LEU A 383 -9.79 7.50 19.18
N CYS A 384 -8.48 7.60 18.96
CA CYS A 384 -7.46 7.94 19.96
C CYS A 384 -6.38 8.78 19.28
N LEU A 385 -6.29 10.02 19.74
CA LEU A 385 -5.42 11.02 19.17
C LEU A 385 -4.27 11.19 20.15
N SER A 386 -3.06 10.78 19.80
CA SER A 386 -1.87 10.98 20.64
C SER A 386 -0.84 11.92 20.00
N ASP A 387 0.09 12.43 20.81
CA ASP A 387 1.29 13.18 20.44
C ASP A 387 1.09 14.18 19.29
N MET A 388 0.32 15.25 19.53
CA MET A 388 0.00 16.28 18.54
C MET A 388 0.37 17.69 18.98
N ASN A 389 1.03 18.40 18.07
CA ASN A 389 1.22 19.84 18.14
C ASN A 389 0.56 20.52 16.93
N ILE A 390 -0.69 20.97 17.10
CA ILE A 390 -1.47 21.67 16.07
C ILE A 390 -1.45 23.18 16.34
N SER A 391 -0.59 23.90 15.62
CA SER A 391 -0.55 25.36 15.65
C SER A 391 -1.67 25.94 14.78
N MET A 392 -2.75 26.34 15.45
CA MET A 392 -3.90 27.04 14.88
C MET A 392 -3.51 28.34 14.15
N ASN A 393 -4.35 28.79 13.22
CA ASN A 393 -4.28 30.13 12.66
C ASN A 393 -4.86 31.15 13.68
N GLN A 394 -4.31 32.37 13.70
CA GLN A 394 -4.61 33.34 14.78
C GLN A 394 -5.94 34.09 14.63
N LYS A 395 -6.78 33.77 13.63
CA LYS A 395 -7.89 34.66 13.22
C LYS A 395 -9.31 34.08 13.30
N GLU A 396 -9.51 32.77 13.38
CA GLU A 396 -10.81 32.21 12.92
C GLU A 396 -11.69 31.44 13.91
N ASN A 397 -11.20 30.84 15.02
CA ASN A 397 -12.08 30.01 15.87
C ASN A 397 -11.76 30.00 17.39
N GLU A 398 -12.80 30.24 18.21
CA GLU A 398 -12.83 29.91 19.64
C GLU A 398 -12.94 28.40 19.93
N LYS A 399 -13.34 27.62 18.92
CA LYS A 399 -13.58 26.17 19.04
C LYS A 399 -12.78 25.40 17.99
N PRO A 400 -11.51 25.06 18.28
CA PRO A 400 -10.69 24.25 17.37
C PRO A 400 -11.31 22.90 17.06
N TRP A 401 -12.11 22.32 17.97
CA TRP A 401 -12.81 21.06 17.82
C TRP A 401 -14.33 21.30 17.90
N ASN A 402 -15.07 21.01 16.83
CA ASN A 402 -16.52 20.76 16.90
C ASN A 402 -16.73 19.24 16.96
N CYS A 403 -17.67 18.75 17.78
CA CYS A 403 -17.96 17.32 17.98
C CYS A 403 -19.39 17.08 18.50
N THR A 404 -20.05 16.03 18.04
CA THR A 404 -21.29 15.45 18.62
C THR A 404 -21.26 13.92 18.43
N ASP A 405 -21.91 13.20 19.36
CA ASP A 405 -22.16 11.74 19.50
C ASP A 405 -20.97 10.76 19.33
N ILE A 406 -19.90 10.94 20.09
CA ILE A 406 -18.63 10.18 19.99
C ILE A 406 -18.18 9.75 21.40
N ALA A 407 -17.17 8.89 21.58
CA ALA A 407 -16.86 8.32 22.91
C ALA A 407 -15.38 8.11 23.32
N GLY A 408 -14.41 8.93 22.88
CA GLY A 408 -12.99 8.55 22.82
C GLY A 408 -11.97 8.94 23.85
N VAL A 409 -10.75 9.12 23.34
CA VAL A 409 -9.58 9.46 24.14
C VAL A 409 -8.62 10.34 23.36
N THR A 410 -7.81 11.13 24.06
CA THR A 410 -6.58 11.73 23.51
C THR A 410 -5.39 11.53 24.46
N SER A 411 -4.16 11.78 24.02
CA SER A 411 -2.99 11.88 24.89
C SER A 411 -1.96 12.84 24.33
N ASN A 412 -1.55 13.88 25.05
CA ASN A 412 -0.57 14.85 24.55
C ASN A 412 -1.04 15.56 23.25
N VAL A 413 -2.32 15.95 23.19
CA VAL A 413 -2.92 16.66 22.04
C VAL A 413 -3.11 18.14 22.31
N THR A 414 -2.44 18.97 21.51
CA THR A 414 -2.61 20.43 21.49
C THR A 414 -3.20 20.88 20.15
N PRO A 415 -4.25 21.73 20.11
CA PRO A 415 -5.01 22.24 21.26
C PRO A 415 -5.96 21.17 21.81
N LYS A 416 -6.37 21.32 23.08
CA LYS A 416 -7.24 20.36 23.78
C LYS A 416 -8.50 20.01 22.96
N SER A 417 -8.76 18.72 22.86
CA SER A 417 -9.91 18.08 22.23
C SER A 417 -11.28 18.43 22.82
N CYS A 418 -12.33 18.04 22.11
CA CYS A 418 -13.71 18.16 22.57
C CYS A 418 -14.03 17.16 23.71
N ALA A 419 -15.10 17.42 24.47
CA ALA A 419 -15.47 16.61 25.65
C ALA A 419 -15.73 15.12 25.37
N LEU A 420 -16.07 14.81 24.12
CA LEU A 420 -16.32 13.45 23.66
C LEU A 420 -15.03 12.74 23.18
N LEU A 421 -13.87 13.42 23.22
CA LEU A 421 -12.51 12.92 23.01
C LEU A 421 -11.65 13.17 24.28
N PRO A 422 -11.98 12.60 25.46
CA PRO A 422 -11.32 12.95 26.72
C PRO A 422 -9.84 12.54 26.81
N GLU A 423 -8.99 13.49 27.18
CA GLU A 423 -7.56 13.28 27.45
C GLU A 423 -7.31 12.20 28.53
N LYS A 424 -6.52 11.18 28.18
CA LYS A 424 -5.99 10.12 29.04
C LYS A 424 -4.46 10.10 28.93
N LYS A 425 -3.76 10.38 30.03
CA LYS A 425 -2.28 10.36 30.06
C LYS A 425 -1.73 8.94 29.92
N GLY A 426 -0.57 8.81 29.28
CA GLY A 426 0.12 7.52 29.12
C GLY A 426 -0.46 6.61 28.04
N VAL A 427 -1.53 7.05 27.37
CA VAL A 427 -2.05 6.41 26.16
C VAL A 427 -1.18 6.84 24.99
N THR A 428 -0.02 6.18 24.84
CA THR A 428 0.53 6.00 23.50
C THR A 428 -0.44 5.07 22.81
N CYS A 429 -1.33 5.64 22.01
CA CYS A 429 -2.11 4.84 21.09
C CYS A 429 -1.14 3.86 20.38
N PRO A 430 -1.51 2.59 20.10
CA PRO A 430 -0.61 1.51 19.67
C PRO A 430 0.41 1.84 18.61
N PHE A 431 1.56 1.20 18.63
CA PHE A 431 2.44 1.31 17.48
C PHE A 431 3.24 0.07 17.20
N PRO A 432 2.57 -0.99 16.71
CA PRO A 432 3.27 -2.18 16.34
C PRO A 432 4.52 -2.13 15.49
N SER A 433 5.52 -2.75 16.06
CA SER A 433 6.49 -3.62 15.41
C SER A 433 5.95 -4.62 14.38
N ASP A 434 4.66 -4.58 14.02
CA ASP A 434 4.01 -5.68 13.35
C ASP A 434 4.41 -5.74 11.88
N LYS A 435 3.65 -6.46 11.07
CA LYS A 435 4.07 -7.21 9.91
C LYS A 435 2.91 -7.51 8.93
N GLN A 436 2.90 -6.82 7.77
CA GLN A 436 2.48 -7.26 6.43
C GLN A 436 3.77 -7.55 5.65
N PRO A 437 3.88 -8.33 4.58
CA PRO A 437 5.11 -9.05 4.15
C PRO A 437 6.54 -8.47 3.98
N ILE A 438 6.98 -7.39 4.66
CA ILE A 438 8.28 -6.70 4.47
C ILE A 438 9.07 -6.33 5.75
N GLU A 439 9.99 -7.20 6.13
CA GLU A 439 11.37 -6.77 6.39
C GLU A 439 12.18 -6.81 5.06
N ASP A 440 11.47 -6.80 3.91
CA ASP A 440 11.79 -7.66 2.77
C ASP A 440 12.02 -6.90 1.42
N VAL A 441 11.05 -6.60 0.53
CA VAL A 441 11.32 -6.21 -0.88
C VAL A 441 12.10 -4.93 -1.07
N LEU A 442 13.30 -4.98 -1.63
CA LEU A 442 13.94 -3.76 -2.13
C LEU A 442 14.92 -4.08 -3.28
N SER A 443 15.75 -3.08 -3.56
CA SER A 443 16.52 -2.89 -4.79
C SER A 443 18.05 -2.96 -4.54
N ALA A 444 18.92 -2.06 -5.04
CA ALA A 444 20.39 -2.09 -4.80
C ALA A 444 21.13 -1.16 -3.78
N ILE A 445 20.59 -0.06 -3.23
CA ILE A 445 21.36 0.92 -2.39
C ILE A 445 20.75 1.27 -0.99
N VAL A 446 20.62 0.34 -0.05
CA VAL A 446 20.39 0.65 1.39
C VAL A 446 21.51 0.08 2.27
N ILE A 447 22.60 -0.41 1.66
CA ILE A 447 23.93 -0.44 2.28
C ILE A 447 24.79 0.72 1.73
N LEU A 448 24.22 1.93 1.64
CA LEU A 448 24.94 3.18 1.26
C LEU A 448 24.19 4.45 1.71
N GLY A 449 24.33 4.80 2.99
CA GLY A 449 23.70 5.95 3.65
C GLY A 449 22.38 5.59 4.35
N LEU A 450 22.03 6.15 5.51
CA LEU A 450 22.61 7.29 6.23
C LEU A 450 22.98 6.91 7.69
N LEU A 451 24.26 7.02 8.03
CA LEU A 451 24.70 7.19 9.42
C LEU A 451 25.28 8.60 9.52
N SER A 452 24.55 9.52 10.14
CA SER A 452 24.93 10.94 10.24
C SER A 452 26.01 11.18 11.30
N LEU A 453 27.18 10.59 11.08
CA LEU A 453 28.39 10.81 11.87
C LEU A 453 29.02 12.16 11.50
N ARG A 454 29.30 12.98 12.52
CA ARG A 454 30.09 14.20 12.35
C ARG A 454 31.54 13.82 12.07
N VAL A 455 32.12 14.41 11.02
CA VAL A 455 33.51 14.16 10.61
C VAL A 455 34.49 14.70 11.65
N ALA A 456 35.55 13.93 11.92
CA ALA A 456 36.75 14.36 12.63
C ALA A 456 37.98 13.75 11.94
N GLU A 457 39.06 14.51 11.82
CA GLU A 457 40.26 14.14 11.06
C GLU A 457 41.28 13.37 11.93
N CYS A 458 42.04 12.46 11.32
CA CYS A 458 43.10 11.71 11.99
C CYS A 458 44.41 11.75 11.20
N ARG A 459 45.49 12.25 11.82
CA ARG A 459 46.87 12.16 11.30
C ARG A 459 47.67 11.16 12.12
N ASN A 460 48.31 10.20 11.46
CA ASN A 460 49.33 9.34 12.08
C ASN A 460 50.73 9.85 11.70
N ASN A 461 51.41 10.51 12.65
CA ASN A 461 52.83 10.83 12.55
C ASN A 461 53.66 9.70 13.15
N HIS A 462 54.51 9.04 12.35
CA HIS A 462 55.68 8.34 12.89
C HIS A 462 56.84 8.31 11.89
N HIS A 463 57.94 8.97 12.23
CA HIS A 463 59.26 8.70 11.65
C HIS A 463 59.89 7.49 12.36
N HIS A 464 60.55 6.60 11.61
CA HIS A 464 62.01 6.42 11.66
C HIS A 464 62.49 5.39 10.61
N HIS A 465 63.76 5.02 10.64
CA HIS A 465 64.54 4.54 9.48
C HIS A 465 64.49 3.02 9.26
N HIS A 466 64.44 2.57 8.00
CA HIS A 466 65.66 2.22 7.27
C HIS A 466 65.41 2.15 5.74
N HIS A 467 66.33 1.58 4.96
CA HIS A 467 66.70 2.11 3.65
C HIS A 467 66.11 1.43 2.39
N HIS A 468 65.95 2.29 1.39
CA HIS A 468 65.95 2.06 -0.07
C HIS A 468 64.73 1.54 -0.85
N LEU A 469 64.52 2.29 -1.94
CA LEU A 469 63.77 2.04 -3.18
C LEU A 469 62.24 2.28 -3.18
N HIS A 470 61.81 2.89 -4.30
CA HIS A 470 60.50 3.47 -4.57
C HIS A 470 59.60 2.43 -5.29
N ASN A 471 58.26 2.52 -5.29
CA ASN A 471 57.39 3.67 -5.04
C ASN A 471 56.48 3.47 -3.82
N ARG A 472 56.32 4.53 -3.02
CA ARG A 472 55.21 4.65 -2.06
C ARG A 472 54.03 5.33 -2.74
N VAL A 473 52.85 4.74 -2.67
CA VAL A 473 51.59 5.49 -2.83
C VAL A 473 51.31 6.18 -1.50
N ASN A 474 51.64 7.47 -1.40
CA ASN A 474 51.06 8.31 -0.35
C ASN A 474 49.58 8.55 -0.74
N GLY A 475 48.70 7.67 -0.28
CA GLY A 475 47.25 7.79 -0.44
C GLY A 475 46.59 8.12 0.89
N GLU A 476 45.66 9.07 0.88
CA GLU A 476 44.74 9.30 1.99
C GLU A 476 43.60 8.29 1.87
N TYR A 477 43.40 7.46 2.90
CA TYR A 477 42.38 6.40 2.90
C TYR A 477 41.42 6.60 4.09
N PRO A 478 40.11 6.72 3.86
CA PRO A 478 39.14 6.87 4.93
C PRO A 478 39.02 5.57 5.74
N ALA A 479 39.14 5.67 7.06
CA ALA A 479 39.03 4.53 7.97
C ALA A 479 38.16 4.89 9.19
N ILE A 480 37.25 4.00 9.57
CA ILE A 480 36.33 4.19 10.71
C ILE A 480 37.06 4.03 12.06
N ASN A 481 38.21 3.34 12.07
CA ASN A 481 39.18 3.33 13.16
C ASN A 481 40.56 2.96 12.60
N CYS A 482 41.62 3.63 13.03
CA CYS A 482 42.99 3.27 12.65
C CYS A 482 43.48 2.09 13.49
N ARG A 483 43.42 0.86 12.95
CA ARG A 483 44.04 -0.31 13.59
C ARG A 483 45.56 -0.33 13.39
N LYS A 484 46.26 -0.97 14.32
CA LYS A 484 47.74 -0.97 14.43
C LYS A 484 48.44 -1.85 13.39
N HIS A 485 47.72 -2.80 12.78
CA HIS A 485 48.24 -3.77 11.82
C HIS A 485 47.31 -3.90 10.61
N SER A 486 47.89 -3.92 9.40
CA SER A 486 47.15 -4.02 8.14
C SER A 486 47.93 -4.78 7.07
N ALA A 487 47.23 -5.50 6.20
CA ALA A 487 47.79 -6.24 5.07
C ALA A 487 47.07 -5.84 3.77
N VAL A 488 47.81 -5.59 2.67
CA VAL A 488 47.21 -5.26 1.36
C VAL A 488 47.24 -6.51 0.46
N LEU A 489 46.12 -6.84 -0.18
CA LEU A 489 45.94 -8.13 -0.86
C LEU A 489 46.92 -8.36 -2.03
N THR A 490 47.36 -7.30 -2.71
CA THR A 490 48.38 -7.34 -3.77
C THR A 490 49.71 -7.91 -3.28
N ASP A 491 50.06 -7.64 -2.03
CA ASP A 491 51.36 -7.97 -1.44
C ASP A 491 51.49 -9.49 -1.21
N PHE A 492 50.36 -10.20 -1.26
CA PHE A 492 50.23 -11.67 -1.21
C PHE A 492 50.05 -12.28 -2.61
N GLY A 493 50.32 -11.52 -3.68
CA GLY A 493 50.31 -11.97 -5.07
C GLY A 493 48.95 -11.89 -5.77
N ALA A 494 48.02 -11.04 -5.30
CA ALA A 494 46.72 -10.90 -5.95
C ALA A 494 46.79 -10.07 -7.25
N VAL A 495 46.20 -10.60 -8.31
CA VAL A 495 46.19 -10.04 -9.67
C VAL A 495 44.89 -9.27 -9.93
N VAL A 496 45.00 -8.06 -10.48
CA VAL A 496 43.88 -7.13 -10.71
C VAL A 496 43.47 -7.14 -12.19
N ASP A 497 43.00 -8.28 -12.70
CA ASP A 497 42.66 -8.49 -14.12
C ASP A 497 41.19 -8.90 -14.38
N GLY A 498 40.41 -9.16 -13.33
CA GLY A 498 39.02 -9.65 -13.41
C GLY A 498 38.87 -11.08 -13.95
N LYS A 499 39.95 -11.85 -14.07
CA LYS A 499 39.98 -13.20 -14.67
C LYS A 499 40.74 -14.23 -13.81
N THR A 500 41.76 -13.79 -13.09
CA THR A 500 42.62 -14.63 -12.26
C THR A 500 42.02 -14.81 -10.85
N SER A 501 41.93 -16.07 -10.40
CA SER A 501 41.38 -16.38 -9.07
C SER A 501 42.38 -16.07 -7.95
N ASN A 502 42.03 -15.10 -7.10
CA ASN A 502 42.89 -14.57 -6.05
C ASN A 502 42.83 -15.33 -4.71
N THR A 503 42.19 -16.51 -4.66
CA THR A 503 41.95 -17.28 -3.43
C THR A 503 43.22 -17.65 -2.67
N LYS A 504 44.35 -17.91 -3.36
CA LYS A 504 45.65 -18.15 -2.68
C LYS A 504 46.16 -16.92 -1.94
N ALA A 505 46.11 -15.74 -2.57
CA ALA A 505 46.52 -14.48 -1.95
C ALA A 505 45.62 -14.14 -0.75
N PHE A 506 44.31 -14.38 -0.88
CA PHE A 506 43.34 -14.18 0.20
C PHE A 506 43.64 -15.07 1.41
N ASN A 507 43.85 -16.38 1.20
CA ASN A 507 44.17 -17.31 2.28
C ASN A 507 45.51 -16.98 2.95
N ALA A 508 46.53 -16.57 2.19
CA ALA A 508 47.82 -16.15 2.72
C ALA A 508 47.72 -14.85 3.54
N ALA A 509 46.95 -13.87 3.08
CA ALA A 509 46.72 -12.62 3.83
C ALA A 509 45.91 -12.86 5.11
N ILE A 510 44.91 -13.75 5.09
CA ILE A 510 44.16 -14.17 6.27
C ILE A 510 45.07 -14.90 7.28
N GLN A 511 45.95 -15.80 6.83
CA GLN A 511 46.95 -16.44 7.69
C GLN A 511 47.96 -15.45 8.28
N ASN A 512 48.35 -14.41 7.55
CA ASN A 512 49.23 -13.37 8.09
C ASN A 512 48.50 -12.56 9.18
N LEU A 513 47.28 -12.10 8.90
CA LEU A 513 46.48 -11.30 9.82
C LEU A 513 46.07 -12.06 11.09
N SER A 514 45.87 -13.38 11.02
CA SER A 514 45.52 -14.19 12.19
C SER A 514 46.63 -14.26 13.25
N THR A 515 47.89 -13.99 12.89
CA THR A 515 49.00 -13.91 13.85
C THR A 515 48.90 -12.70 14.81
N TYR A 516 48.10 -11.69 14.47
CA TYR A 516 47.86 -10.48 15.27
C TYR A 516 46.51 -10.49 16.01
N ALA A 517 45.87 -11.67 16.14
CA ALA A 517 44.53 -11.79 16.72
C ALA A 517 44.44 -11.37 18.22
N SER A 518 45.55 -11.39 18.96
CA SER A 518 45.63 -10.93 20.35
C SER A 518 45.65 -9.40 20.51
N ASP A 519 46.12 -8.67 19.50
CA ASP A 519 46.65 -7.30 19.66
C ASP A 519 45.62 -6.21 19.30
N GLY A 520 44.34 -6.46 19.60
CA GLY A 520 43.23 -5.57 19.25
C GLY A 520 42.75 -5.68 17.79
N GLY A 521 43.25 -6.68 17.05
CA GLY A 521 42.81 -7.05 15.71
C GLY A 521 43.41 -6.21 14.58
N ALA A 522 43.51 -6.83 13.40
CA ALA A 522 44.14 -6.28 12.20
C ALA A 522 43.13 -6.12 11.05
N GLN A 523 43.52 -5.42 9.96
CA GLN A 523 42.63 -5.13 8.83
C GLN A 523 43.20 -5.60 7.47
N LEU A 524 42.33 -6.19 6.63
CA LEU A 524 42.65 -6.58 5.25
C LEU A 524 42.23 -5.47 4.27
N ILE A 525 43.17 -4.99 3.47
CA ILE A 525 42.95 -3.96 2.45
C ILE A 525 42.89 -4.64 1.09
N VAL A 526 41.68 -4.73 0.51
CA VAL A 526 41.45 -5.36 -0.79
C VAL A 526 41.28 -4.29 -1.88
N PRO A 527 42.04 -4.32 -2.99
CA PRO A 527 41.83 -3.40 -4.10
C PRO A 527 40.41 -3.55 -4.70
N PRO A 528 39.75 -2.46 -5.15
CA PRO A 528 38.32 -2.47 -5.49
C PRO A 528 37.87 -3.48 -6.58
N ALA A 529 38.78 -3.98 -7.42
CA ALA A 529 38.45 -4.76 -8.61
C ALA A 529 38.63 -6.30 -8.47
N ILE A 530 38.71 -6.83 -7.23
CA ILE A 530 38.94 -8.27 -6.98
C ILE A 530 37.72 -9.02 -6.40
N VAL A 531 36.69 -8.33 -5.90
CA VAL A 531 35.65 -8.94 -5.03
C VAL A 531 34.43 -9.46 -5.81
N ILE A 532 34.54 -10.61 -6.50
CA ILE A 532 33.37 -11.38 -7.00
C ILE A 532 33.63 -12.90 -6.88
N LEU A 533 32.56 -13.65 -6.58
CA LEU A 533 32.36 -15.12 -6.58
C LEU A 533 32.49 -15.85 -5.22
N GLY A 534 31.36 -16.33 -4.70
CA GLY A 534 31.28 -17.23 -3.55
C GLY A 534 29.85 -17.63 -3.14
N LEU A 535 29.47 -18.87 -3.49
CA LEU A 535 28.36 -19.69 -2.95
C LEU A 535 26.88 -19.28 -3.23
N GLN A 536 26.08 -20.31 -3.54
CA GLN A 536 24.62 -20.27 -3.76
C GLN A 536 23.90 -21.22 -2.79
N SER A 537 22.70 -20.83 -2.34
CA SER A 537 21.63 -21.73 -1.87
C SER A 537 20.35 -20.92 -1.68
N LEU A 538 19.22 -21.41 -2.20
CA LEU A 538 17.81 -21.02 -1.97
C LEU A 538 17.56 -19.65 -1.30
N ARG A 539 17.00 -18.74 -2.09
CA ARG A 539 16.94 -17.27 -1.89
C ARG A 539 15.66 -16.78 -2.57
N VAL A 540 14.87 -15.86 -2.00
CA VAL A 540 15.17 -14.59 -1.29
C VAL A 540 16.51 -14.00 -1.69
N ALA A 541 16.61 -13.52 -2.93
CA ALA A 541 17.85 -12.94 -3.44
C ALA A 541 18.09 -11.53 -2.88
N GLU A 542 19.00 -10.81 -3.52
CA GLU A 542 19.11 -9.36 -3.51
C GLU A 542 19.14 -8.98 -4.98
N CYS A 543 18.24 -8.11 -5.42
CA CYS A 543 18.20 -7.68 -6.81
C CYS A 543 17.99 -6.17 -6.86
N ARG A 544 18.41 -5.55 -7.95
CA ARG A 544 19.21 -4.33 -7.88
C ARG A 544 18.83 -3.22 -8.88
N ASN A 545 19.09 -1.95 -8.52
CA ASN A 545 18.76 -0.77 -9.33
C ASN A 545 20.00 -0.16 -9.96
N ASN A 546 20.01 -0.10 -11.29
CA ASN A 546 20.91 0.73 -12.07
C ASN A 546 20.06 1.43 -13.14
N HIS A 547 19.78 2.73 -13.07
CA HIS A 547 19.32 3.50 -14.25
C HIS A 547 20.04 4.84 -14.37
N HIS A 548 20.28 5.30 -15.60
CA HIS A 548 21.02 6.52 -15.92
C HIS A 548 20.33 7.21 -17.10
N HIS A 549 20.01 8.50 -16.95
CA HIS A 549 19.63 9.32 -18.09
C HIS A 549 20.30 10.69 -18.10
N HIS A 550 20.37 11.30 -19.28
CA HIS A 550 21.41 12.28 -19.61
C HIS A 550 21.07 13.76 -19.37
N HIS A 551 19.86 14.09 -18.90
CA HIS A 551 19.40 15.49 -18.77
C HIS A 551 19.22 16.00 -17.33
N LEU A 552 19.43 15.15 -16.33
CA LEU A 552 19.58 15.53 -14.92
C LEU A 552 20.85 14.86 -14.38
N HIS A 553 21.64 15.56 -13.57
CA HIS A 553 22.96 15.08 -13.13
C HIS A 553 22.94 13.98 -12.05
N ASN A 554 21.76 13.47 -11.67
CA ASN A 554 21.57 12.54 -10.55
C ASN A 554 21.10 11.13 -10.99
N ARG A 555 21.42 10.11 -10.19
CA ARG A 555 21.01 8.69 -10.34
C ARG A 555 20.10 8.30 -9.16
N VAL A 556 19.19 7.32 -9.30
CA VAL A 556 18.27 6.91 -8.21
C VAL A 556 18.25 5.38 -7.98
N ASN A 557 18.39 4.95 -6.71
CA ASN A 557 18.95 3.63 -6.24
C ASN A 557 18.59 3.29 -4.71
N GLY A 558 18.27 2.03 -4.20
CA GLY A 558 17.97 1.62 -2.74
C GLY A 558 17.81 0.07 -2.40
N GLU A 559 17.95 -0.66 -1.24
CA GLU A 559 18.17 -2.20 -1.10
C GLU A 559 17.50 -3.07 0.03
N TYR A 560 17.21 -4.40 -0.17
CA TYR A 560 16.77 -5.51 0.80
C TYR A 560 16.01 -6.78 0.15
N PRO A 561 15.73 -7.92 0.89
CA PRO A 561 15.09 -9.25 0.50
C PRO A 561 13.62 -9.36 -0.09
N ALA A 562 12.74 -10.41 0.13
CA ALA A 562 11.30 -10.71 -0.34
C ALA A 562 10.98 -11.80 -1.44
N ILE A 563 9.78 -11.91 -2.21
CA ILE A 563 8.97 -12.97 -3.12
C ILE A 563 9.30 -13.77 -4.53
N ASN A 564 9.58 -13.28 -5.79
CA ASN A 564 10.27 -13.97 -6.95
C ASN A 564 10.99 -13.11 -8.11
N CYS A 565 12.25 -12.60 -7.99
CA CYS A 565 13.05 -11.49 -8.69
C CYS A 565 12.80 -10.86 -10.13
N ARG A 566 13.33 -9.64 -10.48
CA ARG A 566 12.64 -8.65 -11.40
C ARG A 566 13.21 -7.34 -12.27
N LYS A 567 13.06 -6.99 -13.62
CA LYS A 567 13.82 -6.01 -14.64
C LYS A 567 13.86 -4.42 -15.01
N HIS A 568 12.87 -3.47 -14.94
CA HIS A 568 12.35 -2.20 -15.61
C HIS A 568 11.93 -0.93 -14.76
N SER A 569 12.81 0.06 -14.49
CA SER A 569 12.63 1.24 -13.58
C SER A 569 13.06 2.66 -14.08
N ALA A 570 13.69 3.50 -13.23
CA ALA A 570 13.65 4.97 -13.24
C ALA A 570 14.81 5.77 -12.57
N VAL A 571 14.71 7.13 -12.63
CA VAL A 571 15.64 8.21 -12.20
C VAL A 571 14.87 9.52 -11.80
N LEU A 572 14.45 10.35 -12.77
CA LEU A 572 13.54 11.52 -12.70
C LEU A 572 13.99 12.88 -12.09
N MET A 573 13.20 13.91 -12.40
CA MET A 573 12.86 15.07 -11.52
C MET A 573 11.46 15.70 -11.82
N ASP A 574 10.78 15.35 -12.92
CA ASP A 574 9.60 16.06 -13.46
C ASP A 574 8.63 15.14 -14.27
N PHE A 575 7.37 14.98 -13.84
CA PHE A 575 6.34 14.05 -14.36
C PHE A 575 4.92 14.69 -14.54
N GLY A 576 4.68 15.96 -14.86
CA GLY A 576 5.52 16.99 -15.48
C GLY A 576 4.94 18.43 -15.34
N ALA A 577 4.85 19.10 -14.19
CA ALA A 577 5.13 18.73 -12.78
C ALA A 577 5.14 19.98 -11.85
N VAL A 578 4.01 20.58 -11.41
CA VAL A 578 4.09 21.68 -10.39
C VAL A 578 4.18 21.11 -8.99
N VAL A 579 4.54 21.90 -7.97
CA VAL A 579 5.04 21.37 -6.68
C VAL A 579 4.37 22.08 -5.47
N ASP A 580 3.24 22.73 -5.73
CA ASP A 580 3.06 24.16 -5.42
C ASP A 580 2.16 24.54 -4.23
N GLY A 581 1.73 23.59 -3.41
CA GLY A 581 0.69 23.83 -2.42
C GLY A 581 -0.78 23.63 -2.87
N LYS A 582 -1.16 23.86 -4.15
CA LYS A 582 -2.59 23.99 -4.54
C LYS A 582 -3.10 23.34 -5.84
N THR A 583 -2.32 23.26 -6.91
CA THR A 583 -2.85 23.11 -8.31
C THR A 583 -3.63 21.79 -8.55
N SER A 584 -4.25 21.48 -9.72
CA SER A 584 -5.21 20.36 -9.88
C SER A 584 -4.95 19.35 -10.98
N ASN A 585 -4.23 18.39 -10.49
CA ASN A 585 -3.89 17.14 -10.97
C ASN A 585 -3.73 16.11 -9.87
N THR A 586 -4.79 15.36 -9.87
CA THR A 586 -4.55 13.97 -9.93
C THR A 586 -3.61 13.46 -10.96
N LYS A 587 -3.34 14.25 -12.01
CA LYS A 587 -3.77 14.08 -13.42
C LYS A 587 -2.80 13.60 -14.68
N ALA A 588 -1.24 11.86 -15.04
CA ALA A 588 -0.01 11.14 -14.50
C ALA A 588 0.04 10.12 -13.35
N PHE A 589 -0.93 9.93 -12.45
CA PHE A 589 -1.16 8.59 -11.91
C PHE A 589 -1.91 7.84 -13.04
N ASN A 590 -2.83 8.45 -13.82
CA ASN A 590 -3.30 8.06 -15.17
C ASN A 590 -2.72 8.86 -16.26
N ALA A 591 -1.45 9.00 -16.10
CA ALA A 591 -0.64 8.42 -17.11
C ALA A 591 0.65 7.79 -16.60
N ALA A 592 0.62 7.30 -15.36
CA ALA A 592 1.57 6.30 -14.93
C ALA A 592 0.97 4.91 -14.99
N ILE A 593 -0.30 4.66 -14.70
CA ILE A 593 -0.65 3.35 -14.17
C ILE A 593 -1.16 2.29 -15.18
N GLN A 594 -1.72 2.76 -16.29
CA GLN A 594 -1.49 2.31 -17.66
C GLN A 594 -0.95 3.49 -18.51
N ASN A 595 0.09 4.20 -18.05
CA ASN A 595 1.24 3.85 -18.87
C ASN A 595 1.40 2.41 -18.42
N LEU A 596 1.84 2.18 -17.21
CA LEU A 596 2.40 0.94 -16.75
C LEU A 596 1.59 -0.32 -16.61
N SER A 597 0.52 -0.45 -17.36
CA SER A 597 -0.06 -1.72 -17.62
C SER A 597 -0.22 -2.11 -19.10
N THR A 598 0.79 -1.86 -19.98
CA THR A 598 0.95 -2.67 -21.23
C THR A 598 1.85 -3.86 -21.15
N TYR A 599 2.99 -3.82 -20.44
CA TYR A 599 4.07 -4.77 -20.52
C TYR A 599 3.68 -6.23 -20.21
N THR A 600 2.78 -6.79 -20.99
CA THR A 600 2.07 -8.04 -20.92
C THR A 600 2.34 -8.86 -22.30
N SER A 601 2.84 -10.16 -22.31
CA SER A 601 3.84 -11.20 -22.86
C SER A 601 5.28 -11.70 -22.33
N ASP A 602 6.10 -11.11 -21.42
CA ASP A 602 7.18 -11.63 -20.53
C ASP A 602 7.02 -11.98 -19.00
N GLY A 603 6.71 -11.02 -18.10
CA GLY A 603 7.21 -11.03 -16.73
C GLY A 603 7.18 -9.73 -15.85
N GLY A 604 6.27 -8.74 -15.92
CA GLY A 604 6.13 -7.47 -15.13
C GLY A 604 7.30 -6.55 -14.60
N ALA A 605 7.05 -5.54 -13.72
CA ALA A 605 7.52 -4.10 -13.78
C ALA A 605 8.27 -3.24 -12.70
N GLN A 606 8.71 -1.96 -12.93
CA GLN A 606 8.93 -0.92 -11.84
C GLN A 606 8.27 0.44 -11.93
N LEU A 607 8.03 1.08 -10.76
CA LEU A 607 7.76 2.47 -10.32
C LEU A 607 8.87 2.98 -9.34
N LEU A 608 9.48 4.19 -9.50
CA LEU A 608 10.56 4.79 -8.66
C LEU A 608 10.95 6.27 -9.00
N VAL A 609 11.12 7.24 -8.05
CA VAL A 609 11.56 8.69 -8.15
C VAL A 609 12.28 9.25 -6.85
N PRO A 610 12.40 10.59 -6.64
CA PRO A 610 12.55 11.30 -5.31
C PRO A 610 11.28 11.99 -4.68
N PRO A 611 11.38 12.79 -3.57
CA PRO A 611 10.30 13.57 -2.87
C PRO A 611 9.92 15.04 -3.23
N GLY A 612 8.64 15.44 -3.09
CA GLY A 612 8.14 16.85 -2.93
C GLY A 612 6.60 16.97 -2.75
N LYS A 613 5.95 18.16 -2.51
CA LYS A 613 4.50 18.45 -2.10
C LYS A 613 3.38 18.71 -3.17
N TRP A 614 2.36 17.86 -3.32
CA TRP A 614 1.40 17.73 -4.45
C TRP A 614 0.08 16.75 -4.38
N LEU A 615 -1.25 17.11 -4.55
CA LEU A 615 -2.65 16.45 -4.48
C LEU A 615 -3.00 15.34 -5.54
N THR A 616 -3.98 14.39 -5.42
CA THR A 616 -4.45 13.29 -6.39
C THR A 616 -5.55 12.10 -6.11
N GLY A 617 -6.77 11.95 -6.68
CA GLY A 617 -7.81 10.86 -6.38
C GLY A 617 -8.31 9.50 -7.05
N SER A 618 -7.75 8.74 -8.01
CA SER A 618 -8.04 7.39 -8.58
C SER A 618 -6.93 6.78 -9.43
N PHE A 619 -6.35 5.56 -9.57
CA PHE A 619 -5.73 4.48 -8.75
C PHE A 619 -5.57 3.13 -9.56
N ASN A 620 -6.57 2.39 -10.09
CA ASN A 620 -6.46 0.88 -10.35
C ASN A 620 -5.97 0.07 -11.80
N LEU A 621 -5.41 -0.94 -10.98
CA LEU A 621 -4.12 -1.68 -10.85
C LEU A 621 -4.26 -3.17 -11.07
N THR A 622 -3.57 -3.65 -12.12
CA THR A 622 -3.60 -4.84 -13.00
C THR A 622 -2.37 -5.72 -12.85
N SER A 623 -1.51 -6.01 -13.86
CA SER A 623 -0.62 -7.19 -13.96
C SER A 623 0.95 -7.06 -13.86
N HIS A 624 1.79 -8.06 -13.43
CA HIS A 624 2.88 -8.17 -12.33
C HIS A 624 3.70 -6.96 -11.62
N PHE A 625 3.92 -6.90 -10.26
CA PHE A 625 4.38 -5.76 -9.33
C PHE A 625 5.47 -6.06 -8.19
N THR A 626 6.37 -5.14 -7.70
CA THR A 626 7.54 -5.36 -6.73
C THR A 626 8.32 -4.19 -5.93
N LEU A 627 8.47 -2.92 -6.32
CA LEU A 627 9.10 -1.67 -5.73
C LEU A 627 10.62 -1.33 -5.63
N PHE A 628 11.20 -1.02 -4.43
CA PHE A 628 12.45 -0.21 -4.14
C PHE A 628 12.33 0.76 -2.91
N LEU A 629 12.19 2.08 -3.09
CA LEU A 629 12.38 3.30 -2.24
C LEU A 629 13.12 3.45 -0.89
N HIS A 630 13.49 4.65 -0.40
CA HIS A 630 13.50 6.10 -0.86
C HIS A 630 12.31 7.08 -0.54
N LYS A 631 12.50 8.42 -0.53
CA LYS A 631 12.40 9.20 0.75
C LYS A 631 11.61 10.56 0.85
N ASP A 632 11.39 11.08 2.10
CA ASP A 632 10.84 12.28 2.79
C ASP A 632 9.61 13.04 2.30
N ALA A 633 8.44 12.40 2.40
CA ALA A 633 7.29 12.84 1.62
C ALA A 633 5.96 12.04 1.95
N VAL A 634 4.79 12.28 1.32
CA VAL A 634 3.45 12.36 1.99
C VAL A 634 2.17 12.35 1.12
N ILE A 635 1.23 11.40 1.12
CA ILE A 635 -0.01 11.63 0.31
C ILE A 635 -1.07 12.44 1.00
N LEU A 636 -1.85 13.22 0.22
CA LEU A 636 -2.88 14.18 0.64
C LEU A 636 -4.41 14.10 0.04
N GLY A 637 -5.26 13.04 0.08
CA GLY A 637 -6.70 12.79 -0.43
C GLY A 637 -8.04 13.54 -0.07
N THR A 638 -9.06 13.81 -0.95
CA THR A 638 -10.07 14.95 -1.16
C THR A 638 -10.89 15.62 -0.04
N GLN A 639 -11.45 16.82 -0.29
CA GLN A 639 -12.66 17.32 0.33
C GLN A 639 -13.90 17.44 -0.55
N ASP A 640 -13.72 17.83 -1.81
CA ASP A 640 -14.79 17.92 -2.77
C ASP A 640 -15.41 16.54 -3.01
N GLU A 641 -16.63 16.55 -3.49
CA GLU A 641 -17.56 15.45 -3.40
C GLU A 641 -17.69 14.79 -4.80
N SER A 642 -17.02 15.38 -5.81
CA SER A 642 -17.10 15.03 -7.23
C SER A 642 -16.26 13.81 -7.63
N GLU A 643 -15.09 13.61 -7.03
CA GLU A 643 -14.12 12.60 -7.49
C GLU A 643 -14.63 11.14 -7.36
N TRP A 644 -15.79 10.94 -6.74
CA TRP A 644 -16.19 9.68 -6.10
C TRP A 644 -17.30 8.82 -6.82
N PRO A 645 -17.17 7.46 -7.02
CA PRO A 645 -18.01 6.55 -7.86
C PRO A 645 -18.53 5.17 -7.33
N LEU A 646 -18.89 4.16 -8.18
CA LEU A 646 -20.15 3.32 -8.09
C LEU A 646 -20.19 1.68 -8.12
N ILE A 647 -19.24 0.78 -7.66
CA ILE A 647 -19.27 -0.76 -7.69
C ILE A 647 -20.43 -1.74 -7.23
N PRO A 648 -20.33 -3.14 -7.25
CA PRO A 648 -20.62 -4.38 -6.35
C PRO A 648 -20.20 -4.65 -4.83
N VAL A 649 -20.88 -5.49 -3.93
CA VAL A 649 -20.43 -6.25 -2.64
C VAL A 649 -20.66 -7.77 -2.66
N LEU A 650 -19.66 -8.55 -2.26
CA LEU A 650 -19.64 -10.01 -2.05
C LEU A 650 -20.90 -10.84 -2.34
N PRO A 651 -20.80 -11.81 -3.27
CA PRO A 651 -21.74 -12.93 -3.33
C PRO A 651 -21.73 -13.74 -2.01
N SER A 652 -20.64 -13.61 -1.23
CA SER A 652 -20.44 -14.15 0.12
C SER A 652 -21.18 -13.43 1.25
N HIS A 653 -21.80 -12.27 1.00
CA HIS A 653 -22.60 -11.54 2.00
C HIS A 653 -24.10 -11.53 1.73
N GLY A 654 -24.51 -11.52 0.45
CA GLY A 654 -25.90 -11.27 0.09
C GLY A 654 -26.40 -9.88 0.48
N MET A 655 -27.72 -9.69 0.48
CA MET A 655 -28.34 -8.44 0.94
C MET A 655 -28.56 -8.46 2.45
N GLY A 656 -28.05 -7.46 3.16
CA GLY A 656 -28.35 -7.25 4.59
C GLY A 656 -27.12 -7.02 5.48
N ARG A 657 -25.94 -7.46 5.04
CA ARG A 657 -24.68 -7.00 5.66
C ARG A 657 -24.31 -5.56 5.25
N ASP A 658 -25.05 -5.07 4.25
CA ASP A 658 -24.72 -4.10 3.22
C ASP A 658 -26.11 -3.68 2.60
N ALA A 659 -26.35 -2.40 2.21
CA ALA A 659 -27.62 -1.79 1.68
C ALA A 659 -28.03 -2.05 0.18
N PRO A 660 -29.34 -1.98 -0.22
CA PRO A 660 -29.85 -1.99 -1.66
C PRO A 660 -30.25 -0.83 -2.73
N SER A 661 -29.37 -0.02 -3.38
CA SER A 661 -29.17 0.23 -4.91
C SER A 661 -27.78 0.17 -5.78
N GLY A 662 -26.52 0.74 -5.55
CA GLY A 662 -25.01 0.23 -5.54
C GLY A 662 -24.07 -0.12 -4.22
N ARG A 663 -22.88 0.48 -3.88
CA ARG A 663 -21.88 0.34 -2.71
C ARG A 663 -21.33 1.67 -2.09
N LEU A 664 -20.90 2.72 -2.79
CA LEU A 664 -19.89 3.74 -2.44
C LEU A 664 -18.51 2.93 -2.32
N SER A 665 -17.32 3.50 -2.19
CA SER A 665 -15.97 2.94 -2.42
C SER A 665 -14.83 2.42 -1.42
N SER A 666 -13.78 1.76 -1.93
CA SER A 666 -12.62 1.00 -1.35
C SER A 666 -11.08 1.15 -1.75
N LEU A 667 -10.36 2.21 -1.36
CA LEU A 667 -8.87 2.48 -1.48
C LEU A 667 -7.85 1.96 -2.44
N ILE A 668 -7.80 0.71 -2.89
CA ILE A 668 -7.01 0.33 -4.08
C ILE A 668 -7.99 -0.52 -5.05
N PHE A 669 -7.86 -1.15 -6.29
CA PHE A 669 -8.75 -2.27 -6.84
C PHE A 669 -8.10 -3.57 -7.30
N CYS A 670 -8.26 -4.60 -6.47
CA CYS A 670 -7.82 -5.96 -6.56
C CYS A 670 -8.90 -7.05 -6.49
N THR A 671 -8.85 -7.96 -7.45
CA THR A 671 -9.53 -9.25 -7.47
C THR A 671 -8.83 -10.19 -8.46
N ASN A 672 -9.08 -11.52 -8.47
CA ASN A 672 -8.84 -12.47 -9.59
C ASN A 672 -7.39 -12.92 -9.96
N LEU A 673 -6.46 -13.19 -9.02
CA LEU A 673 -5.01 -12.97 -9.24
C LEU A 673 -3.91 -14.00 -8.85
N THR A 674 -2.62 -13.64 -9.11
CA THR A 674 -1.36 -14.29 -8.65
C THR A 674 -0.07 -13.37 -8.61
N ASN A 675 0.72 -13.41 -7.51
CA ASN A 675 2.17 -13.08 -7.26
C ASN A 675 2.65 -11.64 -6.94
N VAL A 676 1.77 -10.83 -6.42
CA VAL A 676 1.99 -9.40 -6.22
C VAL A 676 2.65 -9.08 -4.88
N VAL A 677 2.95 -7.80 -4.68
CA VAL A 677 4.03 -7.29 -3.84
C VAL A 677 3.87 -5.82 -3.47
N ILE A 678 4.21 -5.45 -2.20
CA ILE A 678 4.33 -4.16 -1.44
C ILE A 678 5.40 -4.06 -0.35
N THR A 679 6.11 -2.93 -0.23
CA THR A 679 7.31 -2.78 0.62
C THR A 679 7.56 -1.36 1.24
N SER A 680 8.59 -1.08 2.10
CA SER A 680 8.94 0.24 2.73
C SER A 680 10.15 0.35 3.73
N ASN A 681 10.25 1.49 4.45
CA ASN A 681 11.12 1.97 5.59
C ASN A 681 10.93 3.51 5.96
N ASN A 682 10.10 4.02 6.92
CA ASN A 682 9.75 5.48 7.20
C ASN A 682 8.90 6.29 6.15
N GLY A 683 7.80 7.04 6.46
CA GLY A 683 6.87 7.91 5.60
C GLY A 683 5.33 7.58 5.64
N THR A 684 4.29 8.46 5.33
CA THR A 684 2.78 8.39 5.67
C THR A 684 1.65 8.50 4.57
N ILE A 685 0.42 7.99 4.90
CA ILE A 685 -1.01 8.16 4.42
C ILE A 685 -1.73 9.30 5.21
N ASP A 686 -1.98 10.50 4.71
CA ASP A 686 -2.49 11.62 5.55
C ASP A 686 -4.00 11.66 5.75
N GLY A 687 -4.64 10.54 5.98
CA GLY A 687 -6.08 10.29 5.85
C GLY A 687 -7.27 11.26 5.52
N GLN A 688 -7.42 12.63 5.63
CA GLN A 688 -8.56 13.67 5.70
C GLN A 688 -9.12 14.39 7.05
N GLY A 689 -10.11 13.96 7.88
CA GLY A 689 -10.19 14.44 9.31
C GLY A 689 -11.39 14.45 10.29
N PHE A 690 -12.28 15.39 10.76
CA PHE A 690 -12.97 16.77 10.89
C PHE A 690 -14.04 17.72 9.92
N THR A 691 -14.35 17.76 8.54
CA THR A 691 -15.51 18.15 7.59
C THR A 691 -15.95 17.10 6.41
N TRP A 692 -15.79 15.76 6.55
CA TRP A 692 -16.43 14.43 6.14
C TRP A 692 -17.20 13.43 7.26
N TRP A 693 -17.41 13.58 8.62
CA TRP A 693 -18.55 13.48 9.63
C TRP A 693 -19.44 14.70 10.10
N LYS A 694 -19.15 15.80 10.89
CA LYS A 694 -20.16 16.85 11.34
C LYS A 694 -21.56 16.86 10.70
N LYS A 695 -21.63 17.10 9.39
CA LYS A 695 -22.79 16.89 8.53
C LYS A 695 -23.60 15.65 9.07
N PHE A 696 -23.09 14.44 8.90
CA PHE A 696 -23.45 13.10 9.43
C PHE A 696 -24.17 12.95 10.80
N ARG A 697 -24.12 13.88 11.80
CA ARG A 697 -25.20 14.05 12.85
C ARG A 697 -26.58 13.90 12.26
N ALA A 698 -26.62 14.35 11.04
CA ALA A 698 -27.80 14.42 10.29
C ALA A 698 -28.07 13.17 9.45
N GLY A 699 -27.24 12.13 9.44
CA GLY A 699 -27.61 10.87 8.78
C GLY A 699 -27.72 10.94 7.24
N GLU A 700 -27.38 12.05 6.60
CA GLU A 700 -27.88 12.37 5.25
C GLU A 700 -27.05 11.73 4.12
N TYR A 701 -27.25 10.43 3.88
CA TYR A 701 -26.42 9.60 2.99
C TYR A 701 -27.10 8.20 2.85
N ASN A 702 -26.54 7.25 2.08
CA ASN A 702 -27.26 6.05 1.58
C ASN A 702 -26.45 4.77 1.12
N VAL A 703 -25.20 4.50 1.59
CA VAL A 703 -24.38 3.23 1.45
C VAL A 703 -23.03 3.06 2.32
N THR A 704 -22.90 2.33 3.43
CA THR A 704 -21.84 2.19 4.50
C THR A 704 -20.90 3.39 4.79
N ARG A 705 -19.60 3.14 4.64
CA ARG A 705 -18.31 3.82 4.63
C ARG A 705 -17.41 2.85 3.85
N PRO A 706 -16.23 3.28 3.45
CA PRO A 706 -15.25 2.44 2.78
C PRO A 706 -15.13 0.90 3.00
N TYR A 707 -14.80 0.11 1.95
CA TYR A 707 -13.58 -0.67 1.56
C TYR A 707 -12.25 0.18 1.69
N MET A 708 -11.00 -0.29 1.56
CA MET A 708 -9.82 0.61 1.34
C MET A 708 -8.69 -0.04 0.53
N ILE A 709 -8.63 -1.34 0.50
CA ILE A 709 -7.49 -2.11 0.05
C ILE A 709 -7.76 -3.54 0.50
N GLU A 710 -7.59 -4.69 -0.23
CA GLU A 710 -8.43 -5.91 -0.60
C GLU A 710 -7.83 -7.13 -1.28
N ILE A 711 -7.59 -8.27 -0.62
CA ILE A 711 -7.39 -9.52 -1.37
C ILE A 711 -8.76 -10.10 -1.70
N MET A 712 -8.98 -10.49 -2.95
CA MET A 712 -10.23 -11.09 -3.41
C MET A 712 -10.06 -12.04 -4.60
N TYR A 713 -10.49 -13.30 -4.54
CA TYR A 713 -10.28 -14.26 -5.64
C TYR A 713 -8.79 -14.35 -6.07
N SER A 714 -7.81 -14.15 -5.17
CA SER A 714 -6.46 -13.71 -5.53
C SER A 714 -5.34 -14.43 -4.77
N ASP A 715 -4.35 -14.91 -5.51
CA ASP A 715 -3.24 -15.74 -5.03
C ASP A 715 -1.91 -14.99 -4.93
N GLN A 716 -0.95 -15.54 -4.18
CA GLN A 716 0.45 -15.12 -4.04
C GLN A 716 0.58 -13.60 -3.77
N ILE A 717 0.64 -13.23 -2.49
CA ILE A 717 0.30 -11.88 -2.02
C ILE A 717 1.32 -11.25 -1.03
N GLN A 718 1.94 -10.10 -1.35
CA GLN A 718 3.02 -9.41 -0.60
C GLN A 718 2.86 -7.89 -0.29
N ILE A 719 3.22 -7.42 0.94
CA ILE A 719 2.92 -6.09 1.58
C ILE A 719 3.84 -5.54 2.73
N SER A 720 3.52 -4.37 3.35
CA SER A 720 4.29 -3.51 4.29
C SER A 720 5.41 -2.67 3.65
N ASN A 721 6.59 -2.29 4.20
CA ASN A 721 7.10 -2.29 5.59
C ASN A 721 6.15 -1.62 6.57
N LEU A 722 5.18 -0.81 6.07
CA LEU A 722 3.55 1.47 6.77
C LEU A 722 2.42 1.59 7.99
N THR A 723 2.13 2.78 8.49
CA THR A 723 1.70 3.06 9.86
C THR A 723 0.41 3.89 10.02
N LEU A 724 -0.82 3.47 10.29
CA LEU A 724 -2.12 3.86 9.62
C LEU A 724 -3.02 5.19 9.59
N ILE A 725 -3.49 5.83 10.68
CA ILE A 725 -4.19 7.17 10.87
C ILE A 725 -5.59 7.45 10.27
N ASN A 726 -6.53 7.81 11.17
CA ASN A 726 -8.01 7.91 11.03
C ASN A 726 -8.59 7.17 9.82
N SER A 727 -9.19 6.01 10.10
CA SER A 727 -9.96 5.25 9.12
C SER A 727 -11.27 5.87 8.82
N PRO A 728 -11.67 5.80 7.56
CA PRO A 728 -13.00 6.01 7.16
C PRO A 728 -13.93 4.85 7.36
N SER A 729 -13.43 3.63 7.63
CA SER A 729 -13.72 2.94 8.88
C SER A 729 -13.08 1.52 9.18
N TRP A 730 -13.14 0.35 8.44
CA TRP A 730 -12.37 -0.94 8.70
C TRP A 730 -10.92 -0.54 8.16
N PHE A 731 -10.17 -1.43 7.50
CA PHE A 731 -8.71 -1.53 7.49
C PHE A 731 -8.15 -2.57 6.27
N VAL A 732 -7.61 -3.85 5.93
CA VAL A 732 -7.29 -5.40 6.19
C VAL A 732 -8.33 -6.59 6.16
N HIS A 733 -8.69 -7.19 5.03
CA HIS A 733 -9.68 -8.24 4.82
C HIS A 733 -9.47 -9.01 3.50
N PRO A 734 -9.01 -10.27 3.52
CA PRO A 734 -8.77 -11.10 2.35
C PRO A 734 -9.96 -12.02 2.14
N ILE A 735 -10.35 -12.23 0.89
CA ILE A 735 -11.41 -13.16 0.54
C ILE A 735 -11.08 -13.98 -0.69
N TYR A 736 -11.54 -15.22 -0.73
CA TYR A 736 -11.25 -16.17 -1.80
C TYR A 736 -9.76 -16.14 -2.23
N SER A 737 -8.82 -15.90 -1.30
CA SER A 737 -7.45 -15.48 -1.63
C SER A 737 -6.35 -16.24 -0.90
N SER A 738 -5.25 -16.54 -1.56
CA SER A 738 -4.20 -17.45 -1.07
C SER A 738 -2.80 -16.83 -1.08
N ASN A 739 -1.88 -17.42 -0.31
CA ASN A 739 -0.47 -17.03 -0.19
C ASN A 739 -0.23 -15.55 0.21
N VAL A 740 -1.11 -15.03 1.07
CA VAL A 740 -1.11 -13.76 1.80
C VAL A 740 -0.11 -13.75 2.95
N LEU A 741 1.18 -13.54 2.70
CA LEU A 741 2.11 -13.29 3.81
C LEU A 741 1.64 -12.02 4.59
N VAL A 742 2.15 -11.83 5.80
CA VAL A 742 2.12 -10.60 6.61
C VAL A 742 3.40 -10.45 7.56
N LYS A 743 4.55 -9.87 7.07
CA LYS A 743 6.00 -9.88 7.56
C LYS A 743 6.90 -8.56 7.85
N GLY A 744 6.42 -7.30 8.07
CA GLY A 744 7.09 -5.95 8.33
C GLY A 744 6.53 -4.63 9.05
N LEU A 745 5.21 -4.31 9.00
CA LEU A 745 4.22 -3.23 9.42
C LEU A 745 4.04 -2.31 10.71
N THR A 746 2.95 -1.44 10.84
CA THR A 746 2.46 -0.85 12.15
C THR A 746 1.02 -0.23 12.46
N ILE A 747 0.30 -0.68 13.53
CA ILE A 747 -1.05 -0.32 14.16
C ILE A 747 -0.99 0.96 15.17
N LEU A 748 -2.10 1.59 15.71
CA LEU A 748 -2.54 2.60 16.74
C LEU A 748 -4.13 2.58 17.03
N ALA A 749 -4.74 2.75 18.23
CA ALA A 749 -6.13 2.27 18.66
C ALA A 749 -6.81 2.99 19.90
N PRO A 750 -8.15 2.83 20.25
CA PRO A 750 -9.01 3.89 20.89
C PRO A 750 -10.39 3.67 21.63
N VAL A 751 -11.16 4.78 21.90
CA VAL A 751 -12.63 4.79 22.24
C VAL A 751 -13.64 5.81 21.51
N ASP A 752 -13.29 6.75 20.59
CA ASP A 752 -14.21 7.73 19.81
C ASP A 752 -15.18 7.39 18.60
N SER A 753 -14.92 6.66 17.45
CA SER A 753 -15.88 6.13 16.40
C SER A 753 -16.27 4.59 16.36
N PRO A 754 -17.36 3.92 15.85
CA PRO A 754 -17.90 2.68 16.52
C PRO A 754 -17.94 1.31 15.80
N ASN A 755 -17.18 0.26 16.20
CA ASN A 755 -16.90 -1.07 15.56
C ASN A 755 -15.57 -1.16 14.76
N THR A 756 -14.41 -1.38 15.39
CA THR A 756 -13.20 -1.66 14.63
C THR A 756 -12.19 -2.64 15.29
N ASP A 757 -11.64 -3.66 14.58
CA ASP A 757 -11.03 -4.91 15.08
C ASP A 757 -9.98 -5.74 14.20
N GLY A 758 -8.67 -5.40 14.15
CA GLY A 758 -7.55 -5.96 13.34
C GLY A 758 -7.81 -6.35 11.88
N VAL A 759 -6.91 -7.12 11.25
CA VAL A 759 -7.06 -8.02 10.06
C VAL A 759 -8.30 -8.92 10.18
N ASN A 760 -9.07 -9.27 9.13
CA ASN A 760 -9.76 -10.58 9.11
C ASN A 760 -9.93 -11.30 7.77
N PRO A 761 -9.33 -12.50 7.64
CA PRO A 761 -9.65 -13.57 6.70
C PRO A 761 -11.10 -13.98 6.57
N VAL A 762 -11.52 -14.16 5.31
CA VAL A 762 -12.86 -14.62 4.92
C VAL A 762 -12.80 -15.38 3.58
N VAL A 763 -12.50 -16.69 3.59
CA VAL A 763 -12.36 -17.57 2.41
C VAL A 763 -11.02 -17.48 1.68
N GLY A 764 -10.50 -18.64 1.24
CA GLY A 764 -9.22 -18.80 0.53
C GLY A 764 -8.01 -18.63 1.44
N ILE A 765 -6.96 -19.42 1.21
CA ILE A 765 -5.87 -19.61 2.18
C ILE A 765 -4.50 -19.87 1.55
N ASN A 766 -3.53 -19.06 1.96
CA ASN A 766 -2.40 -19.40 2.85
C ASN A 766 -1.97 -18.04 3.42
N MET A 767 -1.74 -17.88 4.72
CA MET A 767 -1.50 -16.55 5.28
C MET A 767 -0.54 -16.57 6.47
N GLU A 768 0.49 -15.73 6.49
CA GLU A 768 1.45 -15.68 7.61
C GLU A 768 1.50 -14.29 8.21
N SER A 769 0.59 -13.96 9.13
CA SER A 769 0.43 -12.59 9.60
C SER A 769 1.37 -12.13 10.70
N ASN A 770 1.15 -10.92 11.19
CA ASN A 770 1.15 -10.61 12.62
C ASN A 770 0.38 -9.35 13.06
N ALA A 771 -0.41 -8.68 12.22
CA ALA A 771 -1.28 -7.62 12.75
C ALA A 771 -2.27 -8.24 13.76
N THR A 772 -3.08 -7.44 14.46
CA THR A 772 -4.19 -8.03 15.21
C THR A 772 -5.13 -8.72 14.24
N ILE A 773 -5.70 -9.88 14.56
CA ILE A 773 -6.51 -10.66 13.60
C ILE A 773 -7.86 -11.01 14.20
N ALA A 774 -8.92 -10.31 13.82
CA ALA A 774 -10.23 -10.90 13.90
C ALA A 774 -10.36 -12.07 12.91
N LEU A 775 -11.33 -12.94 13.12
CA LEU A 775 -11.65 -14.14 12.36
C LEU A 775 -13.13 -14.50 12.60
N GLY A 776 -13.68 -15.40 11.79
CA GLY A 776 -14.97 -16.04 12.06
C GLY A 776 -16.21 -15.21 11.70
N SER A 777 -16.14 -13.87 11.72
CA SER A 777 -17.34 -13.02 11.63
C SER A 777 -18.04 -13.07 10.28
N GLU A 778 -17.39 -13.64 9.27
CA GLU A 778 -17.87 -13.75 7.90
C GLU A 778 -17.52 -15.11 7.26
N MET A 779 -17.05 -16.08 8.05
CA MET A 779 -16.28 -17.27 7.64
C MET A 779 -16.92 -18.30 6.68
N SER A 780 -18.06 -18.01 6.06
CA SER A 780 -18.98 -18.96 5.42
C SER A 780 -18.43 -19.75 4.21
N GLY A 781 -17.17 -19.55 3.81
CA GLY A 781 -16.44 -20.39 2.85
C GLY A 781 -15.11 -20.98 3.36
N GLY A 782 -14.73 -20.73 4.62
CA GLY A 782 -13.59 -21.38 5.30
C GLY A 782 -12.36 -20.49 5.52
N ILE A 783 -11.63 -20.75 6.60
CA ILE A 783 -10.34 -20.13 6.96
C ILE A 783 -9.44 -21.24 7.54
N GLN A 784 -8.21 -21.33 7.07
CA GLN A 784 -7.14 -22.26 7.50
C GLN A 784 -5.78 -21.52 7.36
N ASP A 785 -4.65 -22.14 7.73
CA ASP A 785 -3.26 -21.58 7.73
C ASP A 785 -3.17 -20.05 7.79
N VAL A 786 -3.53 -19.46 8.95
CA VAL A 786 -3.34 -18.03 9.24
C VAL A 786 -2.37 -17.89 10.41
N ARG A 787 -1.16 -17.39 10.16
CA ARG A 787 -0.13 -17.17 11.18
C ARG A 787 -0.19 -15.73 11.72
N ALA A 788 0.56 -15.42 12.78
CA ALA A 788 0.64 -14.11 13.43
C ALA A 788 1.95 -13.98 14.26
N GLU A 789 3.02 -13.35 13.79
CA GLU A 789 4.38 -13.29 14.39
C GLU A 789 4.99 -11.87 14.59
N ASP A 790 5.12 -11.33 15.81
CA ASP A 790 5.62 -9.95 16.19
C ASP A 790 4.56 -8.81 16.35
N THR A 791 3.30 -9.16 16.62
CA THR A 791 2.19 -8.19 16.87
C THR A 791 2.43 -7.29 18.09
N THR A 792 1.96 -6.03 18.13
CA THR A 792 1.97 -5.20 19.36
C THR A 792 0.67 -4.37 19.62
N ALA A 793 -0.50 -5.01 19.73
CA ALA A 793 -1.74 -4.25 19.93
C ALA A 793 -1.69 -3.38 21.20
N ILE A 794 -2.41 -2.26 21.20
CA ILE A 794 -2.71 -1.47 22.40
C ILE A 794 -4.21 -1.05 22.31
N ASP A 795 -4.86 -0.50 23.34
CA ASP A 795 -6.18 0.16 23.34
C ASP A 795 -7.27 -0.44 22.42
N THR A 796 -7.33 -1.78 22.28
CA THR A 796 -8.26 -2.47 21.38
C THR A 796 -8.98 -3.63 22.07
N GLN A 797 -10.06 -4.12 21.45
CA GLN A 797 -10.93 -5.10 22.10
C GLN A 797 -10.33 -6.50 22.16
N SER A 798 -9.50 -6.91 21.18
CA SER A 798 -8.76 -8.18 21.25
C SER A 798 -7.56 -8.22 20.30
N GLY A 799 -6.55 -9.02 20.64
CA GLY A 799 -5.34 -9.21 19.83
C GLY A 799 -5.61 -10.11 18.63
N VAL A 800 -6.10 -11.33 18.87
CA VAL A 800 -6.72 -12.19 17.87
C VAL A 800 -8.05 -12.68 18.41
N ARG A 801 -9.08 -12.72 17.54
CA ARG A 801 -10.44 -13.11 17.97
C ARG A 801 -11.21 -13.92 16.93
N ILE A 802 -12.01 -14.89 17.37
CA ILE A 802 -12.84 -15.73 16.49
C ILE A 802 -14.32 -15.59 16.88
N LYS A 803 -15.15 -14.97 16.04
CA LYS A 803 -16.59 -14.73 16.35
C LYS A 803 -17.50 -15.37 15.32
N THR A 804 -18.24 -16.42 15.70
CA THR A 804 -19.13 -17.17 14.81
C THR A 804 -20.40 -17.64 15.54
N ALA A 805 -21.25 -18.39 14.85
CA ALA A 805 -22.56 -18.87 15.29
C ALA A 805 -23.02 -20.10 14.50
N VAL A 806 -23.94 -20.86 15.08
CA VAL A 806 -24.76 -21.84 14.35
C VAL A 806 -25.48 -21.11 13.23
N GLY A 807 -25.39 -21.62 12.00
CA GLY A 807 -25.98 -21.02 10.81
C GLY A 807 -24.98 -20.44 9.81
N ARG A 808 -23.67 -20.58 10.05
CA ARG A 808 -22.58 -20.04 9.21
C ARG A 808 -21.79 -21.11 8.45
N GLY A 809 -21.70 -22.34 8.98
CA GLY A 809 -20.98 -23.43 8.35
C GLY A 809 -19.48 -23.19 8.16
N ALA A 810 -18.87 -23.95 7.25
CA ALA A 810 -17.45 -23.91 6.92
C ALA A 810 -16.53 -24.09 8.16
N TYR A 811 -15.37 -23.43 8.19
CA TYR A 811 -14.31 -23.71 9.18
C TYR A 811 -13.42 -22.49 9.49
N VAL A 812 -12.85 -22.42 10.70
CA VAL A 812 -11.66 -21.61 11.05
C VAL A 812 -10.67 -22.52 11.74
N LYS A 813 -9.58 -22.87 11.07
CA LYS A 813 -8.59 -23.81 11.60
C LYS A 813 -7.16 -23.36 11.37
N ASP A 814 -6.20 -24.13 11.88
CA ASP A 814 -4.76 -23.99 11.58
C ASP A 814 -4.29 -22.52 11.73
N ILE A 815 -4.63 -21.91 12.87
CA ILE A 815 -4.27 -20.52 13.20
C ILE A 815 -3.04 -20.55 14.12
N TYR A 816 -2.05 -19.71 13.88
CA TYR A 816 -0.74 -19.79 14.56
C TYR A 816 -0.20 -18.43 14.99
N VAL A 817 -0.23 -18.11 16.29
CA VAL A 817 0.22 -16.82 16.83
C VAL A 817 1.51 -17.00 17.63
N ARG A 818 2.55 -16.20 17.38
CA ARG A 818 3.76 -16.06 18.20
C ARG A 818 4.18 -14.59 18.42
N ARG A 819 4.87 -14.31 19.53
CA ARG A 819 5.53 -13.02 19.83
C ARG A 819 4.57 -11.82 19.79
N MET A 820 3.42 -11.96 20.46
CA MET A 820 2.33 -10.98 20.45
C MET A 820 2.33 -10.12 21.72
N THR A 821 2.70 -8.85 21.60
CA THR A 821 2.55 -7.84 22.66
C THR A 821 1.15 -7.20 22.60
N LEU A 822 0.56 -6.88 23.75
CA LEU A 822 -0.79 -6.32 23.89
C LEU A 822 -0.81 -5.32 25.07
N LYS A 823 -1.51 -4.17 24.99
CA LYS A 823 -1.64 -3.23 26.13
C LYS A 823 -3.03 -2.58 26.19
N THR A 824 -3.59 -2.32 27.37
CA THR A 824 -4.92 -1.69 27.54
C THR A 824 -6.03 -2.42 26.76
N MET A 825 -6.13 -3.74 26.94
CA MET A 825 -7.05 -4.59 26.16
C MET A 825 -8.38 -4.83 26.88
N LYS A 826 -9.48 -4.98 26.12
CA LYS A 826 -10.67 -5.63 26.70
C LYS A 826 -10.44 -7.14 26.89
N TYR A 827 -10.09 -7.86 25.83
CA TYR A 827 -9.78 -9.29 25.86
C TYR A 827 -8.35 -9.53 25.34
N VAL A 828 -7.62 -10.51 25.88
CA VAL A 828 -6.38 -11.01 25.22
C VAL A 828 -6.75 -12.12 24.23
N PHE A 829 -7.36 -13.21 24.69
CA PHE A 829 -7.88 -14.27 23.83
C PHE A 829 -9.41 -14.18 23.78
N TRP A 830 -10.01 -13.92 22.61
CA TRP A 830 -11.47 -13.83 22.45
C TRP A 830 -12.01 -14.83 21.42
N MET A 831 -12.90 -15.73 21.83
CA MET A 831 -13.68 -16.58 20.94
C MET A 831 -15.15 -16.56 21.37
N ALA A 832 -16.07 -16.54 20.42
CA ALA A 832 -17.51 -16.53 20.67
C ALA A 832 -18.26 -17.31 19.59
N GLY A 833 -18.91 -18.41 19.95
CA GLY A 833 -19.79 -19.22 19.10
C GLY A 833 -21.28 -18.88 19.20
N ASN A 834 -21.64 -17.85 19.97
CA ASN A 834 -23.00 -17.32 20.09
C ASN A 834 -23.19 -15.97 19.39
N TYR A 835 -22.35 -15.68 18.38
CA TYR A 835 -22.38 -14.42 17.63
C TYR A 835 -23.50 -14.42 16.58
N ASN A 836 -24.75 -14.52 17.05
CA ASN A 836 -25.97 -14.86 16.31
C ASN A 836 -26.48 -13.74 15.37
N GLN A 837 -25.58 -12.97 14.77
CA GLN A 837 -25.86 -12.03 13.70
C GLN A 837 -25.84 -12.77 12.36
N HIS A 838 -26.98 -12.92 11.72
CA HIS A 838 -27.12 -13.38 10.34
C HIS A 838 -27.58 -12.19 9.50
N PRO A 839 -26.89 -11.83 8.42
CA PRO A 839 -27.18 -10.60 7.66
C PRO A 839 -28.51 -10.71 6.90
N ASP A 840 -28.85 -11.91 6.44
CA ASP A 840 -30.01 -12.21 5.62
C ASP A 840 -30.83 -13.38 6.23
N PRO A 841 -32.11 -13.56 5.87
CA PRO A 841 -32.96 -14.62 6.41
C PRO A 841 -32.82 -15.99 5.71
N PHE A 842 -31.93 -16.13 4.72
CA PHE A 842 -31.74 -17.34 3.92
C PHE A 842 -30.53 -18.18 4.34
N PHE A 843 -29.83 -17.77 5.41
CA PHE A 843 -28.77 -18.57 6.05
C PHE A 843 -29.28 -19.98 6.42
N ILE A 844 -28.40 -20.98 6.34
CA ILE A 844 -28.76 -22.40 6.59
C ILE A 844 -28.79 -22.64 8.11
N PRO A 845 -29.94 -22.74 8.81
CA PRO A 845 -29.98 -22.58 10.28
C PRO A 845 -29.42 -23.76 11.09
N LYS A 846 -28.85 -24.76 10.42
CA LYS A 846 -28.15 -25.92 11.01
C LYS A 846 -26.67 -26.00 10.60
N ALA A 847 -26.14 -25.02 9.88
CA ALA A 847 -24.77 -25.03 9.39
C ALA A 847 -23.79 -24.68 10.52
N ILE A 848 -23.15 -25.70 11.10
CA ILE A 848 -22.18 -25.55 12.20
C ILE A 848 -20.77 -25.30 11.63
N PRO A 849 -20.03 -24.29 12.13
CA PRO A 849 -18.63 -24.04 11.79
C PRO A 849 -17.64 -24.93 12.57
N GLU A 850 -16.66 -25.56 11.90
CA GLU A 850 -15.53 -26.23 12.58
C GLU A 850 -14.49 -25.18 13.03
N ILE A 851 -14.25 -25.03 14.34
CA ILE A 851 -13.17 -24.16 14.87
C ILE A 851 -12.09 -25.02 15.53
N LYS A 852 -10.85 -25.02 15.00
CA LYS A 852 -9.87 -26.08 15.34
C LYS A 852 -8.40 -25.72 15.15
N GLY A 853 -7.56 -25.98 16.15
CA GLY A 853 -6.10 -25.80 15.99
C GLY A 853 -5.73 -24.31 16.02
N ILE A 854 -6.04 -23.65 17.14
CA ILE A 854 -5.83 -22.22 17.33
C ILE A 854 -4.68 -22.03 18.32
N ASN A 855 -3.50 -21.67 17.83
CA ASN A 855 -2.25 -21.71 18.57
C ASN A 855 -1.79 -20.30 18.93
N PHE A 856 -1.30 -20.13 20.15
CA PHE A 856 -0.72 -18.91 20.69
C PHE A 856 0.58 -19.23 21.42
N ARG A 857 1.57 -18.35 21.28
CA ARG A 857 2.92 -18.53 21.77
C ARG A 857 3.55 -17.17 22.08
N ASP A 858 4.42 -17.09 23.08
CA ASP A 858 5.24 -15.91 23.38
C ASP A 858 4.40 -14.61 23.44
N VAL A 859 3.32 -14.61 24.24
CA VAL A 859 2.37 -13.49 24.35
C VAL A 859 2.70 -12.64 25.58
N VAL A 860 2.71 -11.32 25.45
CA VAL A 860 2.87 -10.39 26.57
C VAL A 860 1.73 -9.40 26.54
N ALA A 861 1.02 -9.21 27.65
CA ALA A 861 -0.13 -8.32 27.72
C ALA A 861 -0.13 -7.47 28.99
N GLU A 862 -0.57 -6.22 28.88
CA GLU A 862 -0.61 -5.26 30.01
C GLU A 862 -1.96 -4.54 30.09
N ASN A 863 -2.36 -4.12 31.29
CA ASN A 863 -3.58 -3.35 31.54
C ASN A 863 -4.85 -4.01 30.94
N VAL A 864 -5.01 -5.32 31.15
CA VAL A 864 -6.04 -6.15 30.50
C VAL A 864 -7.29 -6.32 31.36
N THR A 865 -8.47 -6.19 30.75
CA THR A 865 -9.76 -6.33 31.45
C THR A 865 -10.17 -7.80 31.63
N TYR A 866 -10.00 -8.62 30.59
CA TYR A 866 -10.21 -10.06 30.55
C TYR A 866 -9.00 -10.77 29.89
N PRO A 867 -8.24 -11.59 30.63
CA PRO A 867 -7.30 -12.54 30.04
C PRO A 867 -7.91 -13.45 28.96
N GLY A 868 -9.11 -13.97 29.18
CA GLY A 868 -9.79 -14.79 28.17
C GLY A 868 -11.32 -14.75 28.24
N SER A 869 -11.95 -14.72 27.06
CA SER A 869 -13.37 -14.96 26.89
C SER A 869 -13.51 -15.91 25.70
N LEU A 870 -13.67 -17.20 25.97
CA LEU A 870 -13.55 -18.29 25.01
C LEU A 870 -14.80 -19.17 25.06
N ALA A 871 -15.85 -18.72 24.39
CA ALA A 871 -17.10 -19.46 24.24
C ALA A 871 -17.16 -20.12 22.85
N GLY A 872 -17.31 -21.45 22.82
CA GLY A 872 -17.61 -22.21 21.61
C GLY A 872 -19.09 -22.18 21.24
N ILE A 873 -19.52 -23.18 20.46
CA ILE A 873 -20.94 -23.47 20.21
C ILE A 873 -21.38 -24.57 21.19
N GLN A 874 -22.56 -24.42 21.78
CA GLN A 874 -23.10 -25.38 22.74
C GLN A 874 -23.25 -26.77 22.11
N GLY A 875 -22.39 -27.71 22.53
CA GLY A 875 -22.34 -29.08 22.00
C GLY A 875 -21.37 -29.28 20.82
N ASP A 876 -20.89 -28.22 20.18
CA ASP A 876 -19.91 -28.22 19.08
C ASP A 876 -18.69 -27.36 19.48
N PRO A 877 -17.80 -27.91 20.35
CA PRO A 877 -16.78 -27.10 21.00
C PRO A 877 -15.64 -26.68 20.07
N PHE A 878 -15.01 -25.55 20.36
CA PHE A 878 -13.81 -25.12 19.62
C PHE A 878 -12.60 -25.90 20.15
N THR A 879 -11.88 -26.60 19.28
CA THR A 879 -10.90 -27.63 19.66
C THR A 879 -9.46 -27.28 19.31
N GLY A 880 -8.49 -27.97 19.92
CA GLY A 880 -7.07 -27.78 19.60
C GLY A 880 -6.56 -26.37 19.88
N ILE A 881 -7.13 -25.69 20.89
CA ILE A 881 -6.58 -24.42 21.35
C ILE A 881 -5.25 -24.69 22.07
N CYS A 882 -4.20 -23.94 21.75
CA CYS A 882 -2.91 -24.03 22.43
C CYS A 882 -2.47 -22.62 22.84
N ILE A 883 -2.08 -22.40 24.10
CA ILE A 883 -1.54 -21.11 24.55
C ILE A 883 -0.27 -21.33 25.36
N SER A 884 0.88 -20.86 24.89
CA SER A 884 2.18 -21.04 25.54
C SER A 884 2.92 -19.73 25.79
N ASN A 885 3.66 -19.66 26.90
CA ASN A 885 4.48 -18.51 27.30
C ASN A 885 3.70 -17.18 27.21
N ALA A 886 2.62 -17.05 27.99
CA ALA A 886 1.71 -15.91 27.93
C ALA A 886 1.63 -15.16 29.27
N THR A 887 2.16 -13.94 29.32
CA THR A 887 2.22 -13.11 30.55
C THR A 887 1.25 -11.93 30.44
N ILE A 888 0.17 -11.94 31.22
CA ILE A 888 -0.91 -10.94 31.17
C ILE A 888 -1.01 -10.20 32.50
N THR A 889 -0.89 -8.87 32.47
CA THR A 889 -1.12 -7.95 33.59
C THR A 889 -2.49 -7.29 33.46
N LEU A 890 -3.24 -7.22 34.56
CA LEU A 890 -4.64 -6.75 34.57
C LEU A 890 -4.77 -5.22 34.68
N THR A 891 -5.97 -4.69 34.46
CA THR A 891 -6.36 -3.32 34.84
C THR A 891 -6.48 -3.15 36.37
N GLU A 892 -6.59 -1.92 36.87
CA GLU A 892 -6.91 -1.63 38.28
C GLU A 892 -8.31 -2.12 38.72
N LYS A 893 -9.21 -2.34 37.75
CA LYS A 893 -10.57 -2.86 37.93
C LYS A 893 -10.85 -3.90 36.84
N PRO A 894 -10.31 -5.13 36.99
CA PRO A 894 -10.61 -6.21 36.07
C PRO A 894 -12.03 -6.73 36.32
N GLU A 895 -12.56 -7.52 35.39
CA GLU A 895 -13.87 -8.16 35.59
C GLU A 895 -13.71 -9.41 36.46
N GLU A 896 -14.73 -9.73 37.27
CA GLU A 896 -14.65 -10.78 38.30
C GLU A 896 -14.35 -12.17 37.72
N LEU A 897 -14.75 -12.42 36.46
CA LEU A 897 -14.46 -13.64 35.72
C LEU A 897 -13.35 -13.41 34.67
N LEU A 898 -12.10 -13.51 35.11
CA LEU A 898 -10.90 -13.30 34.27
C LEU A 898 -10.79 -14.24 33.05
N TRP A 899 -11.27 -15.47 33.18
CA TRP A 899 -11.27 -16.49 32.14
C TRP A 899 -12.66 -17.09 32.00
N ASN A 900 -13.50 -16.46 31.18
CA ASN A 900 -14.82 -16.98 30.82
C ASN A 900 -14.65 -18.05 29.73
N CYS A 901 -14.94 -19.31 30.01
CA CYS A 901 -14.72 -20.42 29.08
C CYS A 901 -15.93 -21.37 29.05
N THR A 902 -16.52 -21.58 27.87
CA THR A 902 -17.61 -22.55 27.64
C THR A 902 -17.37 -23.26 26.30
N ASP A 903 -17.68 -24.55 26.21
CA ASP A 903 -17.59 -25.32 24.95
C ASP A 903 -16.26 -25.14 24.19
N ILE A 904 -15.13 -25.26 24.90
CA ILE A 904 -13.79 -25.24 24.31
C ILE A 904 -12.92 -26.40 24.81
N SER A 905 -11.89 -26.75 24.05
CA SER A 905 -10.89 -27.76 24.43
C SER A 905 -9.50 -27.39 23.92
N GLY A 906 -8.51 -27.47 24.80
CA GLY A 906 -7.14 -27.10 24.50
C GLY A 906 -6.15 -27.36 25.64
N VAL A 907 -4.99 -26.72 25.56
CA VAL A 907 -3.88 -26.82 26.52
C VAL A 907 -3.18 -25.48 26.70
N THR A 908 -2.61 -25.25 27.90
CA THR A 908 -1.80 -24.07 28.20
C THR A 908 -0.40 -24.45 28.69
N SER A 909 0.56 -23.51 28.63
CA SER A 909 1.88 -23.66 29.24
C SER A 909 2.47 -22.31 29.63
N ASN A 910 2.95 -22.13 30.85
CA ASN A 910 3.50 -20.87 31.35
C ASN A 910 2.53 -19.67 31.09
N VAL A 911 1.25 -19.82 31.44
CA VAL A 911 0.23 -18.77 31.24
C VAL A 911 -0.18 -18.09 32.56
N THR A 912 -0.02 -16.77 32.62
CA THR A 912 -0.36 -15.93 33.78
C THR A 912 -1.35 -14.83 33.35
N PRO A 913 -2.45 -14.57 34.09
CA PRO A 913 -2.94 -15.33 35.24
C PRO A 913 -3.55 -16.66 34.79
N LYS A 914 -3.63 -17.62 35.71
CA LYS A 914 -3.97 -19.02 35.44
C LYS A 914 -5.27 -19.18 34.62
N PRO A 915 -5.25 -19.90 33.49
CA PRO A 915 -6.42 -20.21 32.67
C PRO A 915 -7.51 -21.05 33.34
N CYS A 916 -8.68 -21.06 32.69
CA CYS A 916 -9.84 -21.89 33.02
C CYS A 916 -9.56 -23.40 32.90
N ALA A 917 -10.37 -24.22 33.56
CA ALA A 917 -10.18 -25.68 33.62
C ALA A 917 -10.27 -26.41 32.25
N LEU A 918 -10.87 -25.77 31.23
CA LEU A 918 -10.94 -26.29 29.86
C LEU A 918 -9.63 -26.13 29.06
N LEU A 919 -8.65 -25.39 29.61
CA LEU A 919 -7.32 -25.18 29.05
C LEU A 919 -6.22 -25.56 30.07
N PRO A 920 -6.10 -26.84 30.46
CA PRO A 920 -5.16 -27.28 31.48
C PRO A 920 -3.68 -26.96 31.16
N GLU A 921 -2.96 -26.54 32.19
CA GLU A 921 -1.53 -26.23 32.16
C GLU A 921 -0.69 -27.51 31.99
N LYS A 922 0.25 -27.50 31.05
CA LYS A 922 1.15 -28.59 30.70
C LYS A 922 2.58 -28.07 30.65
N GLN A 923 3.39 -28.37 31.66
CA GLN A 923 4.78 -27.91 31.73
C GLN A 923 5.61 -28.35 30.52
N GLY A 924 6.48 -27.46 30.04
CA GLY A 924 7.40 -27.73 28.93
C GLY A 924 6.76 -27.82 27.54
N LEU A 925 5.46 -27.55 27.41
CA LEU A 925 4.79 -27.46 26.11
C LEU A 925 5.10 -26.12 25.45
N ASN A 926 5.52 -26.16 24.19
CA ASN A 926 5.61 -24.99 23.33
C ASN A 926 4.59 -25.17 22.19
N CYS A 927 3.74 -24.17 21.94
CA CYS A 927 2.70 -24.29 20.92
C CYS A 927 3.29 -24.23 19.51
N PRO A 928 2.72 -24.98 18.55
CA PRO A 928 3.26 -25.03 17.20
C PRO A 928 3.08 -23.69 16.49
N PHE A 929 4.07 -23.38 15.66
CA PHE A 929 4.03 -22.32 14.66
C PHE A 929 4.85 -22.82 13.47
N PRO A 930 4.32 -22.83 12.22
CA PRO A 930 5.05 -23.34 11.07
C PRO A 930 6.33 -22.56 10.77
N GLU A 931 7.42 -23.25 10.47
CA GLU A 931 8.72 -22.63 10.12
C GLU A 931 8.98 -22.60 8.60
N ASN A 932 7.99 -23.04 7.80
CA ASN A 932 8.06 -23.10 6.34
C ASN A 932 7.48 -21.81 5.72
N ARG A 933 8.34 -21.06 5.02
CA ARG A 933 7.98 -19.86 4.25
C ARG A 933 6.88 -20.08 3.22
N LEU A 934 6.20 -18.99 2.84
CA LEU A 934 5.16 -19.06 1.81
C LEU A 934 5.78 -19.03 0.40
N PRO A 935 5.12 -19.56 -0.66
CA PRO A 935 5.55 -19.49 -2.06
C PRO A 935 5.55 -18.07 -2.65
N ILE A 936 5.33 -17.11 -1.76
CA ILE A 936 5.62 -15.73 -1.97
C ILE A 936 7.14 -15.63 -1.64
N ASP A 937 7.61 -15.11 -0.50
CA ASP A 937 8.97 -14.98 0.08
C ASP A 937 10.34 -14.86 -0.70
N ASP A 938 10.57 -15.08 -2.04
CA ASP A 938 11.82 -14.99 -2.93
C ASP A 938 12.14 -13.87 -4.10
N VAL A 939 11.70 -12.59 -4.04
CA VAL A 939 11.57 -11.35 -4.88
C VAL A 939 12.47 -10.23 -4.49
N GLN A 940 13.14 -9.68 -5.48
CA GLN A 940 13.84 -8.43 -5.38
C GLN A 940 13.91 -7.84 -6.79
N LEU A 941 14.16 -6.55 -6.90
CA LEU A 941 14.07 -5.81 -8.15
C LEU A 941 15.27 -6.03 -9.14
N LYS A 942 15.47 -7.20 -9.84
CA LYS A 942 16.53 -7.45 -10.91
C LYS A 942 16.93 -6.20 -11.70
N ILE A 943 18.23 -5.93 -11.77
CA ILE A 943 18.79 -5.09 -12.83
C ILE A 943 18.57 -5.82 -14.15
N CYS A 944 17.84 -5.24 -15.11
CA CYS A 944 18.04 -5.60 -16.52
C CYS A 944 17.61 -4.40 -17.42
N SER A 945 17.46 -4.55 -18.75
CA SER A 945 17.66 -3.39 -19.67
C SER A 945 16.77 -3.30 -20.91
N ALA A 946 16.47 -2.08 -21.37
CA ALA A 946 16.03 -1.76 -22.73
C ALA A 946 17.26 -1.60 -23.64
#